data_AF-A0A793TTV5-F1
#
_entry.id   AF-A0A793TTV5-F1
#
_cell.length_a   1.000
_cell.length_b   1.000
_cell.length_c   1.000
_cell.angle_alpha   90.00
_cell.angle_beta   90.00
_cell.angle_gamma   90.00
#
_symmetry.space_group_name_H-M   'P 1'
#
loop_
_entity.id
_entity.type
_entity.pdbx_description
1 polymer ?
#
loop_
_entity_poly.entity_id
_entity_poly.type
_entity_poly.pdbx_seq_one_letter_code
_entity_poly.pdbx_strand_id
1 'polypeptide(L)'
;MKSMNIAASSELVSRLSTHRRVVALGDTDFTDVAAVVITAADSRSGILALLKRTGFHLPVFLYSEHAVELPAGVTAVINGNEQQWLELESAACQYEENLLPPFYDTLTQYVEMGNSTFACPGHQHGAFFKKHPAGRHFYDFFGENIFRADMCNADVKLGDLLIHEGSAKDAQKFAAKVFHADKTYFVLNGTSAANKVVTNALLTRGDLVLFDRNNHKSNHHGALIQAGATPVYLEASRNPFGFIGGIDAHCFNEEYLRQQIRDVAPEKADLPRPFRLAIIQLGTYDGTVYNARQVIDTVGHLCDYILFDSAWVGYEQFIPMMADSSPLLLELNENDPGIFVTQSVHKQQAGFSQTSQIHKKDNHIRGQARFCPHKRLNNAFMLHASTSPFYPLFAALDVNAKIHEGESGRRLWAECVELGIESRKAILARCKLFRPFIPPVVDGKLWQDYPTSVLASDRRFFSFEPGAKWHGFEGYAADQYFVDPCKLLLTTPGIDAETGEYSDFGVPATILAHYLRENGIVPEKCDLNSILFLLTPAESHEKLAQLVAMLAQFEQHIEDDSPLAEVLPSVYNKYPVRYRDYTLRQLCQEMHDLYVSFDVKDLQKAMFRQQSFPSVVMNPQDAHSAYIRGEVELVRIRDAEGRIAAEGALPYPPGVLCVVPGEVWGGAVQRYFLALEEGVNLLPGFSPELQGVYSETDANGMKRLYGYVLK
;
A
#
# COMPACT_ATOMS: atom_id res chain seq x y z
N MET A 1 9.27 29.88 -10.55
CA MET A 1 9.51 29.20 -9.25
C MET A 1 10.37 30.11 -8.38
N LYS A 2 10.35 30.00 -7.05
CA LYS A 2 11.42 30.63 -6.23
C LYS A 2 12.71 29.86 -6.49
N SER A 3 13.83 30.55 -6.70
CA SER A 3 15.14 29.91 -6.82
C SER A 3 15.53 29.20 -5.52
N MET A 4 16.10 28.00 -5.63
CA MET A 4 16.68 27.26 -4.52
C MET A 4 17.87 28.02 -3.93
N ASN A 5 18.17 27.74 -2.66
CA ASN A 5 19.21 28.39 -1.89
C ASN A 5 20.61 27.88 -2.29
N ILE A 6 21.64 28.62 -1.87
CA ILE A 6 23.01 28.10 -1.76
C ILE A 6 23.30 27.85 -0.29
N ALA A 7 23.74 26.64 0.06
CA ALA A 7 24.19 26.34 1.41
C ALA A 7 25.68 26.66 1.54
N ALA A 8 26.08 27.34 2.61
CA ALA A 8 27.46 27.75 2.81
C ALA A 8 27.92 27.57 4.25
N SER A 9 29.22 27.36 4.45
CA SER A 9 29.82 27.45 5.79
C SER A 9 29.48 28.78 6.44
N SER A 10 29.22 28.79 7.75
CA SER A 10 28.71 29.99 8.45
C SER A 10 29.55 31.25 8.22
N GLU A 11 30.88 31.08 8.10
CA GLU A 11 31.81 32.18 7.82
C GLU A 11 31.80 32.70 6.36
N LEU A 12 31.27 31.91 5.43
CA LEU A 12 31.15 32.23 4.01
C LEU A 12 29.78 32.84 3.66
N VAL A 13 28.77 32.70 4.51
CA VAL A 13 27.38 33.16 4.22
C VAL A 13 27.33 34.62 3.78
N SER A 14 28.12 35.50 4.41
CA SER A 14 28.19 36.93 4.06
C SER A 14 29.19 37.27 2.95
N ARG A 15 30.00 36.30 2.51
CA ARG A 15 31.07 36.48 1.52
C ARG A 15 30.66 36.04 0.11
N LEU A 16 29.65 35.19 -0.02
CA LEU A 16 29.18 34.73 -1.33
C LEU A 16 28.47 35.86 -2.10
N SER A 17 28.87 36.05 -3.35
CA SER A 17 28.20 36.95 -4.28
C SER A 17 27.26 36.15 -5.18
N THR A 18 25.97 36.11 -4.83
CA THR A 18 24.91 35.44 -5.60
C THR A 18 23.59 36.19 -5.40
N HIS A 19 22.68 36.05 -6.36
CA HIS A 19 21.31 36.55 -6.25
C HIS A 19 20.39 35.58 -5.49
N ARG A 20 20.86 34.34 -5.22
CA ARG A 20 20.15 33.34 -4.42
C ARG A 20 20.26 33.66 -2.94
N ARG A 21 19.29 33.20 -2.16
CA ARG A 21 19.41 33.24 -0.70
C ARG A 21 20.50 32.25 -0.27
N VAL A 22 21.39 32.70 0.62
CA VAL A 22 22.44 31.86 1.20
C VAL A 22 22.02 31.43 2.60
N VAL A 23 22.12 30.13 2.89
CA VAL A 23 21.78 29.52 4.18
C VAL A 23 23.01 28.84 4.78
N ALA A 24 23.12 28.80 6.11
CA ALA A 24 24.25 28.12 6.74
C ALA A 24 24.08 26.58 6.64
N LEU A 25 25.19 25.84 6.55
CA LEU A 25 25.18 24.36 6.50
C LEU A 25 24.41 23.72 7.67
N GLY A 26 24.41 24.34 8.85
CA GLY A 26 23.72 23.83 10.05
C GLY A 26 22.21 24.11 10.08
N ASP A 27 21.71 24.96 9.17
CA ASP A 27 20.33 25.45 9.17
C ASP A 27 19.51 24.88 7.98
N THR A 28 19.97 23.81 7.34
CA THR A 28 19.33 23.21 6.17
C THR A 28 19.39 21.69 6.21
N ASP A 29 18.36 21.04 5.66
CA ASP A 29 18.33 19.60 5.36
C ASP A 29 18.76 19.31 3.90
N PHE A 30 19.22 20.34 3.19
CA PHE A 30 19.66 20.34 1.79
C PHE A 30 18.56 20.09 0.75
N THR A 31 17.29 20.01 1.13
CA THR A 31 16.19 19.75 0.18
C THR A 31 15.81 20.98 -0.66
N ASP A 32 16.13 22.18 -0.17
CA ASP A 32 15.90 23.47 -0.82
C ASP A 32 17.19 24.15 -1.31
N VAL A 33 18.26 23.37 -1.46
CA VAL A 33 19.61 23.81 -1.85
C VAL A 33 19.97 23.34 -3.26
N ALA A 34 20.55 24.22 -4.08
CA ALA A 34 21.02 23.89 -5.43
C ALA A 34 22.54 23.77 -5.56
N ALA A 35 23.30 24.34 -4.62
CA ALA A 35 24.75 24.18 -4.54
C ALA A 35 25.25 24.39 -3.11
N VAL A 36 26.41 23.82 -2.80
CA VAL A 36 27.02 23.90 -1.46
C VAL A 36 28.41 24.53 -1.57
N VAL A 37 28.74 25.49 -0.70
CA VAL A 37 30.08 26.09 -0.59
C VAL A 37 30.66 25.83 0.78
N ILE A 38 31.75 25.07 0.84
CA ILE A 38 32.40 24.65 2.09
C ILE A 38 33.78 25.27 2.24
N THR A 39 34.31 25.29 3.47
CA THR A 39 35.70 25.68 3.74
C THR A 39 36.63 24.47 3.73
N ALA A 40 37.94 24.71 3.75
CA ALA A 40 38.93 23.64 3.92
C ALA A 40 38.85 22.96 5.31
N ALA A 41 38.29 23.64 6.32
CA ALA A 41 38.03 23.02 7.60
C ALA A 41 36.85 22.05 7.50
N ASP A 42 35.78 22.45 6.82
CA ASP A 42 34.58 21.63 6.65
C ASP A 42 34.83 20.39 5.79
N SER A 43 35.69 20.47 4.76
CA SER A 43 36.06 19.29 3.97
C SER A 43 36.69 18.17 4.82
N ARG A 44 37.22 18.51 6.00
CA ARG A 44 37.78 17.57 6.99
C ARG A 44 36.83 17.24 8.14
N SER A 45 35.66 17.89 8.24
CA SER A 45 34.69 17.71 9.34
C SER A 45 33.65 16.62 9.10
N GLY A 46 33.64 16.00 7.91
CA GLY A 46 32.70 14.95 7.51
C GLY A 46 31.52 15.44 6.67
N ILE A 47 31.40 16.75 6.38
CA ILE A 47 30.30 17.29 5.55
C ILE A 47 30.20 16.63 4.18
N LEU A 48 31.33 16.30 3.55
CA LEU A 48 31.36 15.64 2.24
C LEU A 48 30.74 14.24 2.31
N ALA A 49 30.95 13.52 3.41
CA ALA A 49 30.31 12.23 3.64
C ALA A 49 28.81 12.39 3.90
N LEU A 50 28.38 13.45 4.60
CA LEU A 50 26.98 13.78 4.80
C LEU A 50 26.27 14.09 3.47
N LEU A 51 26.85 14.98 2.65
CA LEU A 51 26.32 15.35 1.33
C LEU A 51 26.29 14.17 0.37
N LYS A 52 27.32 13.32 0.40
CA LYS A 52 27.30 12.07 -0.37
C LYS A 52 26.17 11.16 0.11
N ARG A 53 25.99 11.04 1.44
CA ARG A 53 24.93 10.23 2.04
C ARG A 53 23.55 10.72 1.63
N THR A 54 23.28 12.03 1.48
CA THR A 54 21.93 12.50 1.09
C THR A 54 21.45 11.88 -0.22
N GLY A 55 22.38 11.56 -1.14
CA GLY A 55 22.06 11.01 -2.46
C GLY A 55 21.49 12.04 -3.42
N PHE A 56 21.52 13.33 -3.06
CA PHE A 56 20.99 14.42 -3.90
C PHE A 56 21.96 14.82 -5.03
N HIS A 57 23.23 14.41 -4.95
CA HIS A 57 24.26 14.77 -5.95
C HIS A 57 24.45 16.29 -6.13
N LEU A 58 24.38 17.04 -5.03
CA LEU A 58 24.58 18.49 -5.04
C LEU A 58 26.00 18.86 -5.52
N PRO A 59 26.15 19.91 -6.35
CA PRO A 59 27.46 20.45 -6.68
C PRO A 59 28.08 21.10 -5.43
N VAL A 60 29.30 20.70 -5.09
CA VAL A 60 30.01 21.16 -3.89
C VAL A 60 31.25 21.95 -4.28
N PHE A 61 31.37 23.18 -3.82
CA PHE A 61 32.51 24.05 -4.07
C PHE A 61 33.31 24.25 -2.79
N LEU A 62 34.64 24.24 -2.90
CA LEU A 62 35.54 24.53 -1.79
C LEU A 62 36.04 25.96 -1.90
N TYR A 63 35.76 26.80 -0.91
CA TYR A 63 36.36 28.13 -0.83
C TYR A 63 37.77 28.05 -0.22
N SER A 64 38.76 28.56 -0.95
CA SER A 64 40.15 28.69 -0.46
C SER A 64 40.89 29.83 -1.16
N GLU A 65 41.51 30.71 -0.38
CA GLU A 65 42.41 31.76 -0.88
C GLU A 65 43.79 31.20 -1.31
N HIS A 66 44.09 29.96 -0.94
CA HIS A 66 45.33 29.27 -1.29
C HIS A 66 45.07 28.10 -2.25
N ALA A 67 46.09 27.72 -3.02
CA ALA A 67 46.02 26.50 -3.83
C ALA A 67 45.86 25.28 -2.92
N VAL A 68 44.75 24.55 -3.09
CA VAL A 68 44.43 23.33 -2.36
C VAL A 68 44.12 22.24 -3.37
N GLU A 69 44.56 21.01 -3.09
CA GLU A 69 44.22 19.85 -3.90
C GLU A 69 42.71 19.58 -3.83
N LEU A 70 42.08 19.31 -4.98
CA LEU A 70 40.63 19.12 -5.07
C LEU A 70 40.21 17.86 -4.29
N PRO A 71 39.46 17.97 -3.17
CA PRO A 71 39.03 16.80 -2.42
C PRO A 71 38.02 15.97 -3.22
N ALA A 72 38.00 14.65 -2.99
CA ALA A 72 36.99 13.78 -3.59
C ALA A 72 35.57 14.22 -3.18
N GLY A 73 34.67 14.36 -4.17
CA GLY A 73 33.31 14.85 -3.95
C GLY A 73 33.15 16.37 -4.01
N VAL A 74 34.23 17.12 -4.27
CA VAL A 74 34.18 18.56 -4.56
C VAL A 74 34.20 18.78 -6.07
N THR A 75 33.28 19.60 -6.58
CA THR A 75 33.13 20.00 -7.97
C THR A 75 34.26 20.95 -8.41
N ALA A 76 34.56 22.00 -7.63
CA ALA A 76 35.63 22.95 -7.93
C ALA A 76 36.13 23.69 -6.67
N VAL A 77 37.33 24.28 -6.76
CA VAL A 77 37.88 25.19 -5.75
C VAL A 77 37.72 26.64 -6.22
N ILE A 78 37.19 27.51 -5.36
CA ILE A 78 36.91 28.92 -5.65
C ILE A 78 37.63 29.82 -4.64
N ASN A 79 38.07 31.00 -5.07
CA ASN A 79 38.79 31.97 -4.24
C ASN A 79 38.13 33.35 -4.21
N GLY A 80 36.99 33.51 -4.90
CA GLY A 80 36.17 34.71 -4.88
C GLY A 80 36.26 35.63 -6.10
N ASN A 81 36.89 35.16 -7.18
CA ASN A 81 36.83 35.83 -8.48
C ASN A 81 35.40 35.82 -9.05
N GLU A 82 34.98 36.89 -9.75
CA GLU A 82 33.67 37.02 -10.39
C GLU A 82 33.34 35.84 -11.31
N GLN A 83 34.31 35.37 -12.09
CA GLN A 83 34.12 34.21 -12.97
C GLN A 83 33.72 32.94 -12.20
N GLN A 84 34.29 32.73 -11.02
CA GLN A 84 34.00 31.54 -10.21
C GLN A 84 32.63 31.61 -9.52
N TRP A 85 32.15 32.81 -9.22
CA TRP A 85 30.78 33.01 -8.76
C TRP A 85 29.77 32.70 -9.88
N LEU A 86 30.08 33.05 -11.13
CA LEU A 86 29.28 32.65 -12.29
C LEU A 86 29.30 31.13 -12.51
N GLU A 87 30.43 30.46 -12.27
CA GLU A 87 30.53 29.00 -12.35
C GLU A 87 29.68 28.31 -11.27
N LEU A 88 29.71 28.80 -10.03
CA LEU A 88 28.84 28.33 -8.94
C LEU A 88 27.36 28.49 -9.31
N GLU A 89 26.99 29.66 -9.82
CA GLU A 89 25.62 29.94 -10.23
C GLU A 89 25.18 29.05 -11.40
N SER A 90 26.05 28.86 -12.40
CA SER A 90 25.79 27.95 -13.51
C SER A 90 25.58 26.50 -13.04
N ALA A 91 26.35 26.04 -12.07
CA ALA A 91 26.19 24.71 -11.50
C ALA A 91 24.86 24.57 -10.72
N ALA A 92 24.47 25.62 -9.98
CA ALA A 92 23.20 25.66 -9.26
C ALA A 92 22.00 25.62 -10.23
N CYS A 93 22.03 26.43 -11.30
CA CYS A 93 20.99 26.41 -12.35
C CYS A 93 20.92 25.05 -13.04
N GLN A 94 22.07 24.47 -13.40
CA GLN A 94 22.12 23.15 -14.02
C GLN A 94 21.56 22.05 -13.10
N TYR A 95 21.77 22.16 -11.78
CA TYR A 95 21.18 21.23 -10.83
C TYR A 95 19.64 21.35 -10.82
N GLU A 96 19.10 22.57 -10.76
CA GLU A 96 17.65 22.81 -10.81
C GLU A 96 17.00 22.30 -12.11
N GLU A 97 17.65 22.52 -13.25
CA GLU A 97 17.18 22.06 -14.57
C GLU A 97 17.07 20.52 -14.65
N ASN A 98 17.90 19.80 -13.90
CA ASN A 98 17.90 18.33 -13.87
C ASN A 98 17.09 17.73 -12.70
N LEU A 99 16.54 18.57 -11.83
CA LEU A 99 15.85 18.15 -10.61
C LEU A 99 14.44 17.61 -10.93
N LEU A 100 13.73 18.27 -11.83
CA LEU A 100 12.31 17.99 -12.07
C LEU A 100 12.13 16.85 -13.07
N PRO A 101 11.18 15.92 -12.83
CA PRO A 101 10.89 14.86 -13.80
C PRO A 101 10.04 15.39 -14.98
N PRO A 102 9.98 14.63 -16.10
CA PRO A 102 9.62 15.18 -17.41
C PRO A 102 8.25 15.88 -17.50
N PHE A 103 7.21 15.30 -16.91
CA PHE A 103 5.85 15.86 -16.96
C PHE A 103 5.69 17.01 -15.99
N TYR A 104 6.22 16.87 -14.77
CA TYR A 104 6.13 17.93 -13.77
C TYR A 104 6.89 19.19 -14.19
N ASP A 105 8.08 19.04 -14.76
CA ASP A 105 8.84 20.15 -15.35
C ASP A 105 8.00 20.90 -16.41
N THR A 106 7.48 20.16 -17.40
CA THR A 106 6.64 20.73 -18.47
C THR A 106 5.40 21.43 -17.92
N LEU A 107 4.73 20.85 -16.91
CA LEU A 107 3.55 21.41 -16.26
C LEU A 107 3.87 22.74 -15.57
N THR A 108 4.96 22.80 -14.81
CA THR A 108 5.35 24.01 -14.08
C THR A 108 5.70 25.14 -15.04
N GLN A 109 6.48 24.86 -16.10
CA GLN A 109 6.78 25.83 -17.16
C GLN A 109 5.50 26.32 -17.85
N TYR A 110 4.52 25.44 -18.10
CA TYR A 110 3.25 25.85 -18.73
C TYR A 110 2.43 26.76 -17.82
N VAL A 111 2.34 26.45 -16.52
CA VAL A 111 1.65 27.30 -15.53
C VAL A 111 2.26 28.70 -15.47
N GLU A 112 3.59 28.80 -15.60
CA GLU A 112 4.34 30.06 -15.60
C GLU A 112 4.12 30.92 -16.84
N MET A 113 3.76 30.33 -17.98
CA MET A 113 3.43 31.09 -19.20
C MET A 113 2.23 32.02 -19.03
N GLY A 114 1.36 31.76 -18.04
CA GLY A 114 0.24 32.63 -17.75
C GLY A 114 -0.80 32.72 -18.86
N ASN A 115 -0.94 31.66 -19.65
CA ASN A 115 -1.87 31.60 -20.78
C ASN A 115 -3.33 31.85 -20.34
N SER A 116 -4.06 32.64 -21.12
CA SER A 116 -5.51 32.78 -20.98
C SER A 116 -6.20 31.54 -21.52
N THR A 117 -6.81 30.73 -20.66
CA THR A 117 -7.56 29.54 -21.09
C THR A 117 -9.03 29.85 -21.35
N PHE A 118 -9.53 29.37 -22.49
CA PHE A 118 -10.96 29.27 -22.80
C PHE A 118 -11.41 27.81 -22.92
N ALA A 119 -10.52 26.86 -22.61
CA ALA A 119 -10.78 25.44 -22.62
C ALA A 119 -11.39 24.96 -21.29
N CYS A 120 -11.68 23.67 -21.20
CA CYS A 120 -11.91 23.01 -19.92
C CYS A 120 -10.62 22.97 -19.09
N PRO A 121 -10.72 22.87 -17.75
CA PRO A 121 -11.94 22.86 -16.93
C PRO A 121 -12.65 24.22 -16.87
N GLY A 122 -13.98 24.21 -16.74
CA GLY A 122 -14.81 25.42 -16.80
C GLY A 122 -14.56 26.45 -15.69
N HIS A 123 -13.82 26.11 -14.63
CA HIS A 123 -13.40 27.09 -13.63
C HIS A 123 -12.27 28.00 -14.12
N GLN A 124 -11.60 27.65 -15.22
CA GLN A 124 -10.57 28.44 -15.92
C GLN A 124 -9.52 29.00 -14.95
N HIS A 125 -8.67 28.11 -14.44
CA HIS A 125 -7.66 28.43 -13.42
C HIS A 125 -8.24 28.97 -12.10
N GLY A 126 -9.52 28.68 -11.82
CA GLY A 126 -10.19 28.99 -10.55
C GLY A 126 -10.84 30.37 -10.55
N ALA A 127 -10.83 31.07 -11.68
CA ALA A 127 -11.52 32.35 -11.86
C ALA A 127 -13.03 32.25 -11.54
N PHE A 128 -13.68 31.13 -11.86
CA PHE A 128 -15.10 30.95 -11.53
C PHE A 128 -15.33 30.80 -10.02
N PHE A 129 -14.51 30.01 -9.32
CA PHE A 129 -14.61 29.85 -7.86
C PHE A 129 -14.55 31.19 -7.13
N LYS A 130 -13.69 32.11 -7.58
CA LYS A 130 -13.55 33.46 -7.00
C LYS A 130 -14.79 34.34 -7.16
N LYS A 131 -15.80 33.94 -7.96
CA LYS A 131 -17.06 34.68 -8.14
C LYS A 131 -18.14 34.38 -7.09
N HIS A 132 -17.93 33.39 -6.21
CA HIS A 132 -18.89 33.05 -5.15
C HIS A 132 -18.18 32.96 -3.79
N PRO A 133 -18.73 33.47 -2.66
CA PRO A 133 -18.06 33.43 -1.36
C PRO A 133 -17.60 32.02 -0.93
N ALA A 134 -18.46 31.02 -1.13
CA ALA A 134 -18.08 29.63 -0.86
C ALA A 134 -16.96 29.13 -1.79
N GLY A 135 -16.98 29.54 -3.06
CA GLY A 135 -15.93 29.20 -4.01
C GLY A 135 -14.61 29.92 -3.71
N ARG A 136 -14.67 31.16 -3.20
CA ARG A 136 -13.48 31.90 -2.77
C ARG A 136 -12.82 31.22 -1.58
N HIS A 137 -13.60 30.80 -0.59
CA HIS A 137 -13.08 30.00 0.52
C HIS A 137 -12.43 28.70 0.03
N PHE A 138 -13.06 28.00 -0.91
CA PHE A 138 -12.49 26.78 -1.51
C PHE A 138 -11.17 27.05 -2.25
N TYR A 139 -11.11 28.13 -3.04
CA TYR A 139 -9.91 28.53 -3.78
C TYR A 139 -8.76 28.91 -2.85
N ASP A 140 -9.04 29.71 -1.81
CA ASP A 140 -8.03 30.16 -0.87
C ASP A 140 -7.53 29.00 0.02
N PHE A 141 -8.39 28.03 0.35
CA PHE A 141 -8.03 26.84 1.13
C PHE A 141 -7.01 25.95 0.40
N PHE A 142 -7.26 25.62 -0.88
CA PHE A 142 -6.33 24.78 -1.65
C PHE A 142 -5.16 25.56 -2.27
N GLY A 143 -5.32 26.86 -2.48
CA GLY A 143 -4.34 27.72 -3.11
C GLY A 143 -4.38 27.71 -4.65
N GLU A 144 -3.86 28.77 -5.26
CA GLU A 144 -4.00 29.03 -6.70
C GLU A 144 -3.42 27.93 -7.60
N ASN A 145 -2.27 27.35 -7.24
CA ASN A 145 -1.52 26.47 -8.13
C ASN A 145 -2.27 25.18 -8.49
N ILE A 146 -3.11 24.64 -7.58
CA ILE A 146 -3.87 23.42 -7.91
C ILE A 146 -4.86 23.67 -9.06
N PHE A 147 -5.47 24.86 -9.08
CA PHE A 147 -6.45 25.24 -10.11
C PHE A 147 -5.78 25.62 -11.41
N ARG A 148 -4.60 26.26 -11.35
CA ARG A 148 -3.82 26.58 -12.54
C ARG A 148 -3.25 25.33 -13.21
N ALA A 149 -2.91 24.31 -12.41
CA ALA A 149 -2.41 23.03 -12.88
C ALA A 149 -3.52 22.07 -13.35
N ASP A 150 -4.80 22.40 -13.11
CA ASP A 150 -5.95 21.64 -13.61
C ASP A 150 -6.23 22.00 -15.08
N MET A 151 -5.75 21.17 -15.99
CA MET A 151 -5.68 21.39 -17.43
C MET A 151 -6.33 20.25 -18.20
N CYS A 152 -6.46 20.38 -19.53
CA CYS A 152 -7.03 19.33 -20.36
C CYS A 152 -6.21 19.05 -21.64
N ASN A 153 -6.73 18.15 -22.47
CA ASN A 153 -6.12 17.75 -23.73
C ASN A 153 -5.92 18.90 -24.75
N ALA A 154 -6.58 20.05 -24.56
CA ALA A 154 -6.36 21.25 -25.38
C ALA A 154 -4.97 21.89 -25.13
N ASP A 155 -4.36 21.62 -23.98
CA ASP A 155 -3.04 22.10 -23.60
C ASP A 155 -1.93 21.21 -24.18
N VAL A 156 -1.84 21.19 -25.53
CA VAL A 156 -1.04 20.24 -26.33
C VAL A 156 0.45 20.18 -25.98
N LYS A 157 1.00 21.21 -25.31
CA LYS A 157 2.40 21.23 -24.88
C LYS A 157 2.71 20.11 -23.87
N LEU A 158 1.72 19.66 -23.10
CA LEU A 158 1.87 18.58 -22.11
C LEU A 158 1.80 17.18 -22.74
N GLY A 159 1.44 17.10 -24.03
CA GLY A 159 1.23 15.84 -24.74
C GLY A 159 -0.14 15.24 -24.46
N ASP A 160 -0.23 13.92 -24.61
CA ASP A 160 -1.48 13.18 -24.47
C ASP A 160 -1.29 12.01 -23.49
N LEU A 161 -2.07 12.04 -22.40
CA LEU A 161 -2.01 11.05 -21.31
C LEU A 161 -2.65 9.70 -21.67
N LEU A 162 -3.53 9.66 -22.68
CA LEU A 162 -4.34 8.51 -23.04
C LEU A 162 -3.69 7.65 -24.13
N ILE A 163 -3.08 8.32 -25.12
CA ILE A 163 -2.31 7.65 -26.18
C ILE A 163 -0.79 7.73 -25.96
N HIS A 164 -0.35 8.32 -24.84
CA HIS A 164 1.03 8.35 -24.34
C HIS A 164 1.98 9.06 -25.31
N GLU A 165 1.77 10.37 -25.47
CA GLU A 165 2.60 11.26 -26.32
C GLU A 165 3.16 12.43 -25.51
N GLY A 166 4.22 13.06 -26.03
CA GLY A 166 4.89 14.19 -25.39
C GLY A 166 5.41 13.88 -23.98
N SER A 167 5.34 14.88 -23.10
CA SER A 167 5.89 14.79 -21.73
C SER A 167 5.26 13.67 -20.90
N ALA A 168 3.98 13.34 -21.14
CA ALA A 168 3.29 12.23 -20.47
C ALA A 168 3.94 10.87 -20.76
N LYS A 169 4.36 10.65 -22.01
CA LYS A 169 5.09 9.44 -22.42
C LYS A 169 6.46 9.35 -21.75
N ASP A 170 7.15 10.49 -21.68
CA ASP A 170 8.52 10.54 -21.18
C ASP A 170 8.55 10.32 -19.66
N ALA A 171 7.57 10.85 -18.91
CA ALA A 171 7.34 10.53 -17.49
C ALA A 171 7.10 9.03 -17.25
N GLN A 172 6.24 8.40 -18.06
CA GLN A 172 6.00 6.96 -17.95
C GLN A 172 7.23 6.11 -18.30
N LYS A 173 8.04 6.52 -19.30
CA LYS A 173 9.32 5.86 -19.60
C LYS A 173 10.34 6.05 -18.48
N PHE A 174 10.39 7.24 -17.90
CA PHE A 174 11.23 7.53 -16.75
C PHE A 174 10.88 6.62 -15.58
N ALA A 175 9.58 6.53 -15.24
CA ALA A 175 9.10 5.59 -14.23
C ALA A 175 9.41 4.12 -14.60
N ALA A 176 9.25 3.70 -15.87
CA ALA A 176 9.61 2.35 -16.29
C ALA A 176 11.10 2.03 -16.05
N LYS A 177 12.00 3.00 -16.27
CA LYS A 177 13.42 2.85 -15.95
C LYS A 177 13.68 2.72 -14.44
N VAL A 178 13.07 3.58 -13.63
CA VAL A 178 13.23 3.57 -12.17
C VAL A 178 12.73 2.25 -11.57
N PHE A 179 11.60 1.75 -12.06
CA PHE A 179 10.94 0.55 -11.56
C PHE A 179 11.34 -0.74 -12.30
N HIS A 180 12.37 -0.70 -13.15
CA HIS A 180 12.86 -1.89 -13.89
C HIS A 180 11.80 -2.63 -14.73
N ALA A 181 10.87 -1.88 -15.33
CA ALA A 181 9.80 -2.39 -16.18
C ALA A 181 10.03 -2.07 -17.66
N ASP A 182 9.43 -2.85 -18.57
CA ASP A 182 9.48 -2.56 -20.01
C ASP A 182 8.59 -1.36 -20.37
N LYS A 183 7.45 -1.24 -19.68
CA LYS A 183 6.51 -0.12 -19.79
C LYS A 183 5.84 0.12 -18.45
N THR A 184 5.57 1.39 -18.16
CA THR A 184 4.73 1.82 -17.04
C THR A 184 3.53 2.60 -17.56
N TYR A 185 2.36 2.37 -16.99
CA TYR A 185 1.15 3.16 -17.23
C TYR A 185 0.75 3.86 -15.94
N PHE A 186 0.40 5.15 -16.04
CA PHE A 186 -0.10 5.93 -14.91
C PHE A 186 -1.63 5.84 -14.88
N VAL A 187 -2.18 5.41 -13.74
CA VAL A 187 -3.61 5.19 -13.55
C VAL A 187 -4.10 6.09 -12.41
N LEU A 188 -5.08 6.95 -12.70
CA LEU A 188 -5.54 8.02 -11.79
C LEU A 188 -6.84 7.68 -11.04
N ASN A 189 -7.29 6.42 -11.12
CA ASN A 189 -8.51 5.91 -10.49
C ASN A 189 -8.21 4.76 -9.51
N GLY A 190 -7.00 4.75 -8.99
CA GLY A 190 -6.45 3.78 -8.05
C GLY A 190 -6.16 2.41 -8.66
N THR A 191 -5.48 1.57 -7.89
CA THR A 191 -5.14 0.19 -8.30
C THR A 191 -6.40 -0.64 -8.58
N SER A 192 -7.54 -0.24 -8.03
CA SER A 192 -8.84 -0.79 -8.40
C SER A 192 -9.14 -0.72 -9.90
N ALA A 193 -8.76 0.38 -10.58
CA ALA A 193 -8.85 0.49 -12.03
C ALA A 193 -7.67 -0.21 -12.71
N ALA A 194 -6.46 -0.08 -12.16
CA ALA A 194 -5.25 -0.71 -12.70
C ALA A 194 -5.39 -2.23 -12.86
N ASN A 195 -5.93 -2.91 -11.85
CA ASN A 195 -6.21 -4.34 -11.89
C ASN A 195 -7.19 -4.69 -13.02
N LYS A 196 -8.29 -3.92 -13.16
CA LYS A 196 -9.29 -4.14 -14.21
C LYS A 196 -8.73 -3.90 -15.61
N VAL A 197 -7.78 -2.97 -15.76
CA VAL A 197 -7.06 -2.75 -17.02
C VAL A 197 -6.29 -4.01 -17.40
N VAL A 198 -5.54 -4.59 -16.45
CA VAL A 198 -4.77 -5.82 -16.69
C VAL A 198 -5.69 -7.00 -16.97
N THR A 199 -6.71 -7.24 -16.14
CA THR A 199 -7.63 -8.37 -16.32
C THR A 199 -8.38 -8.27 -17.63
N ASN A 200 -8.94 -7.10 -17.98
CA ASN A 200 -9.72 -6.94 -19.22
C ASN A 200 -8.84 -6.88 -20.47
N ALA A 201 -7.52 -6.72 -20.33
CA ALA A 201 -6.58 -6.87 -21.44
C ALA A 201 -6.20 -8.33 -21.73
N LEU A 202 -6.32 -9.21 -20.73
CA LEU A 202 -5.79 -10.57 -20.80
C LEU A 202 -6.86 -11.67 -20.81
N LEU A 203 -7.96 -11.47 -20.08
CA LEU A 203 -8.97 -12.47 -19.80
C LEU A 203 -10.24 -12.26 -20.62
N THR A 204 -10.89 -13.37 -20.97
CA THR A 204 -12.25 -13.43 -21.50
C THR A 204 -12.99 -14.63 -20.92
N ARG A 205 -14.29 -14.74 -21.24
CA ARG A 205 -15.12 -15.85 -20.79
C ARG A 205 -14.51 -17.18 -21.22
N GLY A 206 -14.46 -18.10 -20.26
CA GLY A 206 -13.88 -19.42 -20.45
C GLY A 206 -12.39 -19.50 -20.12
N ASP A 207 -11.63 -18.41 -20.07
CA ASP A 207 -10.23 -18.46 -19.60
C ASP A 207 -10.15 -18.92 -18.13
N LEU A 208 -9.10 -19.66 -17.79
CA LEU A 208 -8.80 -20.00 -16.41
C LEU A 208 -7.90 -18.92 -15.80
N VAL A 209 -8.25 -18.50 -14.59
CA VAL A 209 -7.45 -17.60 -13.77
C VAL A 209 -7.05 -18.30 -12.46
N LEU A 210 -5.76 -18.43 -12.21
CA LEU A 210 -5.25 -18.92 -10.94
C LEU A 210 -5.37 -17.80 -9.91
N PHE A 211 -6.16 -18.02 -8.86
CA PHE A 211 -6.76 -16.92 -8.12
C PHE A 211 -6.51 -17.04 -6.61
N ASP A 212 -5.60 -16.20 -6.09
CA ASP A 212 -5.41 -16.03 -4.65
C ASP A 212 -6.73 -15.63 -3.96
N ARG A 213 -7.20 -16.38 -2.96
CA ARG A 213 -8.44 -16.06 -2.24
C ARG A 213 -8.33 -14.77 -1.40
N ASN A 214 -7.13 -14.26 -1.16
CA ASN A 214 -6.90 -12.95 -0.55
C ASN A 214 -7.10 -11.77 -1.52
N ASN A 215 -7.29 -12.05 -2.81
CA ASN A 215 -7.36 -11.00 -3.82
C ASN A 215 -8.36 -9.90 -3.46
N HIS A 216 -7.97 -8.65 -3.69
CA HIS A 216 -8.85 -7.52 -3.47
C HIS A 216 -10.11 -7.61 -4.37
N LYS A 217 -11.21 -6.99 -3.94
CA LYS A 217 -12.49 -6.98 -4.70
C LYS A 217 -12.33 -6.48 -6.14
N SER A 218 -11.35 -5.64 -6.44
CA SER A 218 -11.05 -5.20 -7.80
C SER A 218 -10.65 -6.32 -8.75
N ASN A 219 -9.90 -7.33 -8.28
CA ASN A 219 -9.54 -8.50 -9.08
C ASN A 219 -10.76 -9.38 -9.34
N HIS A 220 -11.66 -9.53 -8.36
CA HIS A 220 -12.93 -10.22 -8.54
C HIS A 220 -13.81 -9.51 -9.57
N HIS A 221 -13.92 -8.18 -9.46
CA HIS A 221 -14.70 -7.37 -10.41
C HIS A 221 -14.12 -7.45 -11.83
N GLY A 222 -12.80 -7.30 -11.99
CA GLY A 222 -12.15 -7.30 -13.30
C GLY A 222 -12.10 -8.70 -13.94
N ALA A 223 -11.52 -9.68 -13.25
CA ALA A 223 -11.30 -11.02 -13.80
C ALA A 223 -12.59 -11.83 -13.89
N LEU A 224 -13.44 -11.80 -12.86
CA LEU A 224 -14.56 -12.74 -12.75
C LEU A 224 -15.86 -12.11 -13.25
N ILE A 225 -16.21 -10.90 -12.80
CA ILE A 225 -17.49 -10.25 -13.17
C ILE A 225 -17.42 -9.63 -14.57
N GLN A 226 -16.38 -8.84 -14.86
CA GLN A 226 -16.26 -8.13 -16.14
C GLN A 226 -15.79 -9.06 -17.26
N ALA A 227 -14.68 -9.78 -17.05
CA ALA A 227 -14.13 -10.67 -18.08
C ALA A 227 -14.82 -12.04 -18.15
N GLY A 228 -15.46 -12.52 -17.07
CA GLY A 228 -16.12 -13.83 -17.06
C GLY A 228 -15.16 -15.02 -16.96
N ALA A 229 -13.93 -14.80 -16.48
CA ALA A 229 -12.95 -15.87 -16.29
C ALA A 229 -13.40 -16.85 -15.18
N THR A 230 -12.94 -18.10 -15.28
CA THR A 230 -13.23 -19.14 -14.30
C THR A 230 -12.07 -19.25 -13.31
N PRO A 231 -12.31 -18.99 -12.01
CA PRO A 231 -11.25 -19.02 -11.02
C PRO A 231 -10.90 -20.46 -10.63
N VAL A 232 -9.61 -20.72 -10.45
CA VAL A 232 -9.10 -21.81 -9.62
C VAL A 232 -8.55 -21.17 -8.35
N TYR A 233 -9.29 -21.29 -7.25
CA TYR A 233 -8.95 -20.61 -6.00
C TYR A 233 -7.78 -21.30 -5.30
N LEU A 234 -6.86 -20.48 -4.79
CA LEU A 234 -5.80 -20.91 -3.88
C LEU A 234 -6.22 -20.58 -2.46
N GLU A 235 -6.19 -21.58 -1.56
CA GLU A 235 -6.41 -21.34 -0.15
C GLU A 235 -5.27 -20.53 0.48
N ALA A 236 -5.65 -19.71 1.46
CA ALA A 236 -4.76 -18.75 2.09
C ALA A 236 -4.72 -18.96 3.60
N SER A 237 -3.52 -18.84 4.15
CA SER A 237 -3.30 -19.01 5.58
C SER A 237 -3.91 -17.87 6.38
N ARG A 238 -4.42 -18.22 7.56
CA ARG A 238 -4.88 -17.31 8.60
C ARG A 238 -4.33 -17.83 9.91
N ASN A 239 -3.68 -16.97 10.67
CA ASN A 239 -3.21 -17.31 12.01
C ASN A 239 -4.32 -17.05 13.05
N PRO A 240 -4.09 -17.41 14.33
CA PRO A 240 -5.06 -17.17 15.40
C PRO A 240 -5.54 -15.72 15.55
N PHE A 241 -4.71 -14.74 15.17
CA PHE A 241 -5.07 -13.32 15.21
C PHE A 241 -5.93 -12.85 14.02
N GLY A 242 -6.23 -13.75 13.08
CA GLY A 242 -6.99 -13.44 11.86
C GLY A 242 -6.16 -12.80 10.75
N PHE A 243 -4.82 -12.76 10.87
CA PHE A 243 -3.96 -12.08 9.91
C PHE A 243 -4.04 -12.70 8.54
N ILE A 244 -4.07 -11.85 7.52
CA ILE A 244 -3.99 -12.23 6.12
C ILE A 244 -2.58 -12.73 5.84
N GLY A 245 -2.40 -14.05 5.91
CA GLY A 245 -1.22 -14.76 5.46
C GLY A 245 -1.18 -14.96 3.95
N GLY A 246 -0.13 -15.59 3.46
CA GLY A 246 0.02 -15.99 2.08
C GLY A 246 -0.65 -17.33 1.75
N ILE A 247 -0.54 -17.71 0.49
CA ILE A 247 -0.97 -19.01 -0.05
C ILE A 247 -0.14 -20.16 0.57
N ASP A 248 -0.79 -21.27 0.90
CA ASP A 248 -0.08 -22.43 1.42
C ASP A 248 0.94 -23.00 0.40
N ALA A 249 2.08 -23.50 0.87
CA ALA A 249 3.14 -24.02 0.01
C ALA A 249 2.67 -25.12 -0.96
N HIS A 250 1.77 -26.01 -0.51
CA HIS A 250 1.27 -27.10 -1.35
C HIS A 250 0.42 -26.60 -2.53
N CYS A 251 -0.18 -25.39 -2.44
CA CYS A 251 -0.95 -24.78 -3.52
C CYS A 251 -0.08 -24.37 -4.72
N PHE A 252 1.25 -24.32 -4.56
CA PHE A 252 2.20 -24.11 -5.65
C PHE A 252 2.71 -25.41 -6.29
N ASN A 253 2.14 -26.56 -5.92
CA ASN A 253 2.45 -27.85 -6.53
C ASN A 253 1.64 -28.05 -7.82
N GLU A 254 2.32 -28.42 -8.91
CA GLU A 254 1.68 -28.61 -10.22
C GLU A 254 0.64 -29.75 -10.25
N GLU A 255 0.92 -30.89 -9.61
CA GLU A 255 -0.01 -32.02 -9.57
C GLU A 255 -1.31 -31.62 -8.86
N TYR A 256 -1.19 -30.93 -7.73
CA TYR A 256 -2.32 -30.35 -7.01
C TYR A 256 -3.12 -29.37 -7.90
N LEU A 257 -2.45 -28.42 -8.56
CA LEU A 257 -3.10 -27.46 -9.44
C LEU A 257 -3.82 -28.12 -10.62
N ARG A 258 -3.22 -29.14 -11.23
CA ARG A 258 -3.86 -29.90 -12.31
C ARG A 258 -5.08 -30.66 -11.81
N GLN A 259 -5.04 -31.18 -10.58
CA GLN A 259 -6.22 -31.79 -9.98
C GLN A 259 -7.33 -30.75 -9.73
N GLN A 260 -7.00 -29.56 -9.23
CA GLN A 260 -7.98 -28.47 -9.08
C GLN A 260 -8.61 -28.05 -10.42
N ILE A 261 -7.83 -28.02 -11.50
CA ILE A 261 -8.36 -27.73 -12.84
C ILE A 261 -9.33 -28.83 -13.30
N ARG A 262 -9.08 -30.11 -12.97
CA ARG A 262 -9.98 -31.21 -13.36
C ARG A 262 -11.39 -31.07 -12.79
N ASP A 263 -11.51 -30.44 -11.62
CA ASP A 263 -12.81 -30.24 -10.96
C ASP A 263 -13.63 -29.12 -11.62
N VAL A 264 -12.99 -28.14 -12.28
CA VAL A 264 -13.67 -26.96 -12.85
C VAL A 264 -13.66 -26.89 -14.38
N ALA A 265 -12.63 -27.41 -15.03
CA ALA A 265 -12.40 -27.36 -16.48
C ALA A 265 -11.50 -28.53 -16.93
N PRO A 266 -11.99 -29.78 -16.87
CA PRO A 266 -11.20 -30.98 -17.12
C PRO A 266 -10.53 -31.01 -18.50
N GLU A 267 -11.14 -30.38 -19.51
CA GLU A 267 -10.60 -30.26 -20.85
C GLU A 267 -9.32 -29.39 -20.94
N LYS A 268 -9.03 -28.62 -19.88
CA LYS A 268 -7.85 -27.74 -19.81
C LYS A 268 -6.75 -28.26 -18.92
N ALA A 269 -7.00 -29.29 -18.11
CA ALA A 269 -6.08 -29.75 -17.07
C ALA A 269 -4.72 -30.21 -17.60
N ASP A 270 -4.69 -30.75 -18.83
CA ASP A 270 -3.48 -31.30 -19.45
C ASP A 270 -2.82 -30.32 -20.45
N LEU A 271 -3.31 -29.07 -20.54
CA LEU A 271 -2.63 -28.04 -21.32
C LEU A 271 -1.26 -27.72 -20.69
N PRO A 272 -0.24 -27.38 -21.50
CA PRO A 272 1.06 -26.95 -20.97
C PRO A 272 0.94 -25.69 -20.10
N ARG A 273 0.10 -24.74 -20.52
CA ARG A 273 -0.22 -23.49 -19.82
C ARG A 273 -1.74 -23.35 -19.66
N PRO A 274 -2.35 -23.99 -18.65
CA PRO A 274 -3.80 -23.94 -18.49
C PRO A 274 -4.31 -22.55 -18.09
N PHE A 275 -3.49 -21.74 -17.41
CA PHE A 275 -3.90 -20.45 -16.88
C PHE A 275 -3.53 -19.30 -17.82
N ARG A 276 -4.52 -18.49 -18.18
CA ARG A 276 -4.28 -17.25 -18.93
C ARG A 276 -3.65 -16.17 -18.05
N LEU A 277 -3.98 -16.16 -16.77
CA LEU A 277 -3.45 -15.24 -15.78
C LEU A 277 -3.42 -15.93 -14.41
N ALA A 278 -2.34 -15.76 -13.65
CA ALA A 278 -2.38 -15.89 -12.19
C ALA A 278 -2.46 -14.51 -11.56
N ILE A 279 -3.26 -14.34 -10.52
CA ILE A 279 -3.36 -13.10 -9.76
C ILE A 279 -2.98 -13.39 -8.31
N ILE A 280 -1.85 -12.85 -7.88
CA ILE A 280 -1.24 -13.11 -6.58
C ILE A 280 -1.03 -11.77 -5.87
N GLN A 281 -1.43 -11.69 -4.60
CA GLN A 281 -1.25 -10.49 -3.81
C GLN A 281 0.16 -10.46 -3.21
N LEU A 282 1.10 -9.75 -3.85
CA LEU A 282 2.54 -9.80 -3.52
C LEU A 282 2.85 -9.46 -2.05
N GLY A 283 2.12 -8.50 -1.50
CA GLY A 283 2.17 -8.14 -0.09
C GLY A 283 0.76 -8.04 0.46
N THR A 284 0.47 -8.79 1.52
CA THR A 284 -0.83 -8.73 2.18
C THR A 284 -0.95 -7.46 3.01
N TYR A 285 -2.18 -7.14 3.40
CA TYR A 285 -2.45 -5.97 4.24
C TYR A 285 -1.73 -6.08 5.60
N ASP A 286 -1.68 -7.29 6.18
CA ASP A 286 -1.05 -7.55 7.48
C ASP A 286 0.47 -7.82 7.39
N GLY A 287 1.10 -7.53 6.24
CA GLY A 287 2.56 -7.53 6.12
C GLY A 287 3.19 -8.90 5.92
N THR A 288 2.46 -9.85 5.33
CA THR A 288 3.08 -11.03 4.74
C THR A 288 3.52 -10.71 3.32
N VAL A 289 4.83 -10.78 3.03
CA VAL A 289 5.39 -10.51 1.70
C VAL A 289 5.89 -11.81 1.08
N TYR A 290 5.50 -12.07 -0.17
CA TYR A 290 5.90 -13.26 -0.93
C TYR A 290 7.32 -13.14 -1.48
N ASN A 291 7.99 -14.28 -1.59
CA ASN A 291 9.14 -14.43 -2.48
C ASN A 291 8.67 -14.57 -3.94
N ALA A 292 8.73 -13.48 -4.71
CA ALA A 292 8.27 -13.48 -6.10
C ALA A 292 9.07 -14.43 -7.01
N ARG A 293 10.38 -14.59 -6.75
CA ARG A 293 11.22 -15.56 -7.48
C ARG A 293 10.67 -16.97 -7.33
N GLN A 294 10.41 -17.39 -6.08
CA GLN A 294 9.87 -18.72 -5.81
C GLN A 294 8.54 -18.95 -6.54
N VAL A 295 7.61 -17.99 -6.49
CA VAL A 295 6.32 -18.08 -7.17
C VAL A 295 6.48 -18.32 -8.67
N ILE A 296 7.35 -17.55 -9.34
CA ILE A 296 7.62 -17.71 -10.78
C ILE A 296 8.23 -19.08 -11.06
N ASP A 297 9.20 -19.50 -10.26
CA ASP A 297 9.88 -20.78 -10.45
C ASP A 297 8.94 -21.98 -10.25
N THR A 298 7.93 -21.86 -9.39
CA THR A 298 6.99 -22.97 -9.09
C THR A 298 5.78 -23.05 -10.00
N VAL A 299 5.18 -21.91 -10.40
CA VAL A 299 3.92 -21.89 -11.17
C VAL A 299 3.98 -21.09 -12.47
N GLY A 300 5.10 -20.43 -12.75
CA GLY A 300 5.25 -19.56 -13.91
C GLY A 300 5.15 -20.31 -15.24
N HIS A 301 5.57 -21.57 -15.32
CA HIS A 301 5.46 -22.39 -16.53
C HIS A 301 4.02 -22.79 -16.86
N LEU A 302 3.09 -22.71 -15.90
CA LEU A 302 1.66 -23.01 -16.08
C LEU A 302 0.84 -21.80 -16.53
N CYS A 303 1.41 -20.59 -16.48
CA CYS A 303 0.69 -19.34 -16.66
C CYS A 303 1.18 -18.56 -17.88
N ASP A 304 0.29 -17.97 -18.66
CA ASP A 304 0.72 -17.02 -19.70
C ASP A 304 1.27 -15.73 -19.08
N TYR A 305 0.58 -15.22 -18.06
CA TYR A 305 0.95 -14.05 -17.28
C TYR A 305 0.79 -14.29 -15.78
N ILE A 306 1.55 -13.55 -14.97
CA ILE A 306 1.29 -13.37 -13.55
C ILE A 306 1.09 -11.87 -13.30
N LEU A 307 -0.03 -11.52 -12.66
CA LEU A 307 -0.29 -10.22 -12.06
C LEU A 307 0.04 -10.30 -10.58
N PHE A 308 1.10 -9.60 -10.18
CA PHE A 308 1.38 -9.29 -8.79
C PHE A 308 0.62 -8.03 -8.40
N ASP A 309 -0.48 -8.19 -7.66
CA ASP A 309 -1.16 -7.06 -7.01
C ASP A 309 -0.31 -6.64 -5.81
N SER A 310 0.49 -5.60 -6.03
CA SER A 310 1.47 -5.08 -5.09
C SER A 310 1.01 -3.77 -4.47
N ALA A 311 -0.31 -3.56 -4.35
CA ALA A 311 -0.87 -2.30 -3.85
C ALA A 311 -0.36 -1.92 -2.43
N TRP A 312 -0.03 -2.91 -1.60
CA TRP A 312 0.47 -2.72 -0.23
C TRP A 312 2.00 -2.66 -0.13
N VAL A 313 2.71 -2.78 -1.24
CA VAL A 313 4.18 -2.71 -1.34
C VAL A 313 4.56 -1.84 -2.55
N GLY A 314 5.69 -2.09 -3.20
CA GLY A 314 6.28 -1.29 -4.28
C GLY A 314 7.65 -0.74 -3.90
N TYR A 315 7.95 -0.69 -2.60
CA TYR A 315 9.23 -0.26 -2.05
C TYR A 315 10.24 -1.40 -1.83
N GLU A 316 9.80 -2.66 -1.98
CA GLU A 316 10.65 -3.83 -1.75
C GLU A 316 11.87 -3.86 -2.67
N GLN A 317 11.78 -3.27 -3.86
CA GLN A 317 12.91 -3.13 -4.79
C GLN A 317 13.98 -2.12 -4.33
N PHE A 318 13.63 -1.20 -3.44
CA PHE A 318 14.54 -0.16 -2.92
C PHE A 318 15.14 -0.53 -1.56
N ILE A 319 14.70 -1.64 -0.96
CA ILE A 319 15.18 -2.16 0.31
C ILE A 319 15.99 -3.44 0.03
N PRO A 320 17.34 -3.43 0.20
CA PRO A 320 18.20 -4.54 -0.22
C PRO A 320 17.78 -5.92 0.31
N MET A 321 17.38 -6.03 1.58
CA MET A 321 16.98 -7.32 2.16
C MET A 321 15.64 -7.87 1.62
N MET A 322 14.87 -7.05 0.89
CA MET A 322 13.60 -7.44 0.29
C MET A 322 13.69 -7.66 -1.23
N ALA A 323 14.87 -7.51 -1.84
CA ALA A 323 15.03 -7.48 -3.30
C ALA A 323 14.46 -8.72 -4.03
N ASP A 324 14.60 -9.92 -3.47
CA ASP A 324 14.08 -11.19 -4.04
C ASP A 324 12.54 -11.20 -4.17
N SER A 325 11.88 -10.35 -3.40
CA SER A 325 10.43 -10.18 -3.40
C SER A 325 9.96 -9.33 -4.56
N SER A 326 10.84 -8.55 -5.21
CA SER A 326 10.44 -7.69 -6.30
C SER A 326 10.43 -8.46 -7.63
N PRO A 327 9.26 -8.70 -8.24
CA PRO A 327 9.17 -9.37 -9.54
C PRO A 327 9.82 -8.56 -10.67
N LEU A 328 9.99 -7.24 -10.50
CA LEU A 328 10.59 -6.36 -11.50
C LEU A 328 12.12 -6.43 -11.55
N LEU A 329 12.78 -6.93 -10.49
CA LEU A 329 14.23 -7.14 -10.46
C LEU A 329 14.66 -8.49 -11.03
N LEU A 330 13.70 -9.37 -11.33
CA LEU A 330 13.97 -10.73 -11.77
C LEU A 330 14.41 -10.78 -13.24
N GLU A 331 15.48 -11.50 -13.54
CA GLU A 331 15.83 -11.90 -14.91
C GLU A 331 14.88 -13.01 -15.36
N LEU A 332 14.38 -12.89 -16.60
CA LEU A 332 13.34 -13.75 -17.19
C LEU A 332 13.74 -14.19 -18.61
N ASN A 333 13.37 -15.42 -19.00
CA ASN A 333 13.60 -16.02 -20.31
C ASN A 333 12.27 -16.35 -21.03
N GLU A 334 12.31 -16.77 -22.28
CA GLU A 334 11.14 -16.99 -23.13
C GLU A 334 10.12 -18.03 -22.61
N ASN A 335 10.51 -18.88 -21.66
CA ASN A 335 9.67 -19.87 -20.99
C ASN A 335 9.03 -19.33 -19.70
N ASP A 336 9.42 -18.15 -19.23
CA ASP A 336 8.80 -17.53 -18.06
C ASP A 336 7.46 -16.87 -18.45
N PRO A 337 6.56 -16.61 -17.50
CA PRO A 337 5.33 -15.87 -17.75
C PRO A 337 5.63 -14.39 -18.02
N GLY A 338 4.74 -13.70 -18.74
CA GLY A 338 4.76 -12.23 -18.75
C GLY A 338 4.36 -11.70 -17.37
N ILE A 339 5.01 -10.62 -16.91
CA ILE A 339 4.77 -10.08 -15.58
C ILE A 339 4.03 -8.75 -15.67
N PHE A 340 2.96 -8.64 -14.88
CA PHE A 340 2.32 -7.38 -14.53
C PHE A 340 2.48 -7.13 -13.04
N VAL A 341 2.72 -5.88 -12.68
CA VAL A 341 2.71 -5.41 -11.29
C VAL A 341 1.79 -4.20 -11.21
N THR A 342 0.84 -4.22 -10.28
CA THR A 342 -0.03 -3.07 -10.01
C THR A 342 0.23 -2.56 -8.60
N GLN A 343 0.60 -1.27 -8.49
CA GLN A 343 0.94 -0.67 -7.20
C GLN A 343 0.14 0.61 -6.94
N SER A 344 -0.34 0.75 -5.70
CA SER A 344 -1.00 1.97 -5.23
C SER A 344 0.05 2.90 -4.68
N VAL A 345 0.49 3.85 -5.52
CA VAL A 345 1.49 4.84 -5.11
C VAL A 345 1.04 5.61 -3.86
N HIS A 346 -0.25 5.94 -3.75
CA HIS A 346 -0.79 6.66 -2.59
C HIS A 346 -0.83 5.89 -1.26
N LYS A 347 -0.63 4.56 -1.26
CA LYS A 347 -0.74 3.77 -0.02
C LYS A 347 0.52 3.90 0.84
N GLN A 348 1.67 3.54 0.29
CA GLN A 348 2.95 3.59 1.01
C GLN A 348 4.09 4.16 0.16
N GLN A 349 3.79 4.86 -0.94
CA GLN A 349 4.77 5.65 -1.70
C GLN A 349 4.30 7.13 -1.73
N ALA A 350 4.95 7.96 -2.55
CA ALA A 350 4.69 9.40 -2.57
C ALA A 350 3.63 9.76 -3.63
N GLY A 351 2.34 9.69 -3.30
CA GLY A 351 1.29 10.08 -4.24
C GLY A 351 -0.03 10.47 -3.59
N PHE A 352 -0.83 11.26 -4.31
CA PHE A 352 -2.20 11.58 -3.90
C PHE A 352 -3.10 10.36 -4.00
N SER A 353 -4.13 10.27 -3.16
CA SER A 353 -5.19 9.25 -3.26
C SER A 353 -5.65 9.07 -4.71
N GLN A 354 -5.96 7.83 -5.08
CA GLN A 354 -6.28 7.40 -6.45
C GLN A 354 -5.07 7.30 -7.41
N THR A 355 -3.87 7.73 -7.05
CA THR A 355 -2.68 7.49 -7.90
C THR A 355 -2.21 6.04 -7.79
N SER A 356 -1.96 5.42 -8.94
CA SER A 356 -1.46 4.05 -9.07
C SER A 356 -0.71 3.85 -10.39
N GLN A 357 0.04 2.76 -10.48
CA GLN A 357 0.82 2.42 -11.66
C GLN A 357 0.60 0.96 -12.06
N ILE A 358 0.69 0.69 -13.37
CA ILE A 358 0.84 -0.65 -13.93
C ILE A 358 2.24 -0.74 -14.51
N HIS A 359 3.05 -1.65 -14.01
CA HIS A 359 4.33 -2.03 -14.61
C HIS A 359 4.15 -3.30 -15.43
N LYS A 360 4.66 -3.28 -16.66
CA LYS A 360 4.63 -4.39 -17.60
C LYS A 360 6.05 -4.83 -17.89
N LYS A 361 6.35 -6.10 -17.61
CA LYS A 361 7.64 -6.74 -17.89
C LYS A 361 7.40 -8.08 -18.60
N ASP A 362 7.41 -8.04 -19.93
CA ASP A 362 7.05 -9.18 -20.78
C ASP A 362 7.77 -9.17 -22.15
N ASN A 363 8.82 -8.37 -22.29
CA ASN A 363 9.62 -8.35 -23.51
C ASN A 363 10.27 -9.70 -23.82
N HIS A 364 10.57 -10.53 -22.81
CA HIS A 364 11.12 -11.88 -22.97
C HIS A 364 10.20 -12.85 -23.72
N ILE A 365 8.89 -12.60 -23.74
CA ILE A 365 7.91 -13.39 -24.51
C ILE A 365 7.42 -12.69 -25.78
N ARG A 366 8.06 -11.59 -26.19
CA ARG A 366 7.70 -10.86 -27.41
C ARG A 366 7.80 -11.77 -28.64
N GLY A 367 6.77 -11.74 -29.49
CA GLY A 367 6.67 -12.56 -30.70
C GLY A 367 5.94 -13.89 -30.50
N GLN A 368 5.69 -14.30 -29.25
CA GLN A 368 4.85 -15.45 -28.95
C GLN A 368 3.36 -15.08 -29.05
N ALA A 369 2.50 -16.04 -29.39
CA ALA A 369 1.05 -15.83 -29.51
C ALA A 369 0.40 -15.32 -28.22
N ARG A 370 0.95 -15.72 -27.07
CA ARG A 370 0.48 -15.31 -25.73
C ARG A 370 0.80 -13.85 -25.38
N PHE A 371 1.73 -13.19 -26.08
CA PHE A 371 2.16 -11.82 -25.81
C PHE A 371 1.00 -10.81 -25.85
N CYS A 372 0.96 -9.88 -24.90
CA CYS A 372 -0.01 -8.81 -24.81
C CYS A 372 0.61 -7.52 -25.39
N PRO A 373 0.33 -7.16 -26.65
CA PRO A 373 0.91 -5.97 -27.23
C PRO A 373 0.36 -4.71 -26.57
N HIS A 374 1.15 -3.63 -26.60
CA HIS A 374 0.75 -2.31 -26.08
C HIS A 374 -0.65 -1.89 -26.57
N LYS A 375 -0.99 -2.14 -27.84
CA LYS A 375 -2.29 -1.80 -28.41
C LYS A 375 -3.46 -2.48 -27.68
N ARG A 376 -3.31 -3.75 -27.29
CA ARG A 376 -4.33 -4.50 -26.55
C ARG A 376 -4.48 -3.96 -25.12
N LEU A 377 -3.36 -3.76 -24.43
CA LEU A 377 -3.37 -3.20 -23.09
C LEU A 377 -3.89 -1.75 -23.06
N ASN A 378 -3.51 -0.92 -24.03
CA ASN A 378 -4.01 0.45 -24.12
C ASN A 378 -5.50 0.51 -24.40
N ASN A 379 -6.04 -0.42 -25.21
CA ASN A 379 -7.48 -0.50 -25.41
C ASN A 379 -8.21 -0.78 -24.09
N ALA A 380 -7.70 -1.69 -23.26
CA ALA A 380 -8.25 -1.91 -21.93
C ALA A 380 -8.05 -0.70 -21.00
N PHE A 381 -6.91 -0.01 -21.10
CA PHE A 381 -6.63 1.21 -20.34
C PHE A 381 -7.69 2.29 -20.62
N MET A 382 -8.02 2.52 -21.89
CA MET A 382 -9.03 3.49 -22.32
C MET A 382 -10.44 3.19 -21.81
N LEU A 383 -10.77 1.94 -21.47
CA LEU A 383 -12.08 1.59 -20.89
C LEU A 383 -12.23 2.09 -19.44
N HIS A 384 -11.11 2.25 -18.73
CA HIS A 384 -11.09 2.58 -17.30
C HIS A 384 -10.51 3.97 -16.99
N ALA A 385 -9.79 4.56 -17.93
CA ALA A 385 -9.24 5.90 -17.81
C ALA A 385 -10.32 6.98 -18.08
N SER A 386 -10.29 8.06 -17.31
CA SER A 386 -11.07 9.26 -17.61
C SER A 386 -10.55 9.91 -18.90
N THR A 387 -11.44 10.40 -19.77
CA THR A 387 -11.05 11.23 -20.93
C THR A 387 -10.54 12.61 -20.54
N SER A 388 -10.74 13.00 -19.27
CA SER A 388 -10.27 14.24 -18.66
C SER A 388 -9.53 13.91 -17.37
N PRO A 389 -8.29 13.38 -17.44
CA PRO A 389 -7.49 13.06 -16.27
C PRO A 389 -7.13 14.32 -15.47
N PHE A 390 -6.98 14.21 -14.15
CA PHE A 390 -6.56 15.33 -13.31
C PHE A 390 -5.02 15.41 -13.30
N TYR A 391 -4.45 16.40 -13.99
CA TYR A 391 -3.01 16.50 -14.28
C TYR A 391 -2.13 16.56 -13.03
N PRO A 392 -2.52 17.19 -11.91
CA PRO A 392 -1.79 17.12 -10.65
C PRO A 392 -1.60 15.69 -10.11
N LEU A 393 -2.56 14.78 -10.30
CA LEU A 393 -2.37 13.36 -9.93
C LEU A 393 -1.31 12.69 -10.80
N PHE A 394 -1.28 13.02 -12.09
CA PHE A 394 -0.29 12.51 -13.03
C PHE A 394 1.12 13.02 -12.68
N ALA A 395 1.24 14.31 -12.35
CA ALA A 395 2.49 14.91 -11.89
C ALA A 395 2.99 14.27 -10.59
N ALA A 396 2.10 13.93 -9.65
CA ALA A 396 2.48 13.23 -8.42
C ALA A 396 3.12 11.86 -8.70
N LEU A 397 2.60 11.12 -9.70
CA LEU A 397 3.20 9.84 -10.12
C LEU A 397 4.59 10.00 -10.75
N ASP A 398 4.81 11.11 -11.46
CA ASP A 398 6.11 11.43 -12.07
C ASP A 398 7.14 11.81 -10.99
N VAL A 399 6.75 12.67 -10.04
CA VAL A 399 7.57 13.05 -8.88
C VAL A 399 7.85 11.85 -7.98
N ASN A 400 6.90 10.94 -7.79
CA ASN A 400 7.13 9.68 -7.08
C ASN A 400 8.31 8.89 -7.66
N ALA A 401 8.35 8.74 -8.99
CA ALA A 401 9.44 8.05 -9.66
C ALA A 401 10.78 8.78 -9.43
N LYS A 402 10.78 10.11 -9.41
CA LYS A 402 12.00 10.89 -9.15
C LYS A 402 12.50 10.73 -7.72
N ILE A 403 11.60 10.73 -6.73
CA ILE A 403 11.94 10.52 -5.31
C ILE A 403 12.64 9.17 -5.11
N HIS A 404 12.20 8.15 -5.83
CA HIS A 404 12.75 6.79 -5.73
C HIS A 404 13.97 6.54 -6.62
N GLU A 405 14.37 7.52 -7.46
CA GLU A 405 15.53 7.37 -8.33
C GLU A 405 16.84 7.34 -7.50
N GLY A 406 17.69 6.35 -7.79
CA GLY A 406 19.08 6.32 -7.33
C GLY A 406 19.26 6.06 -5.82
N GLU A 407 20.36 6.59 -5.28
CA GLU A 407 20.76 6.33 -3.88
C GLU A 407 19.87 7.04 -2.87
N SER A 408 19.33 8.22 -3.22
CA SER A 408 18.43 8.99 -2.36
C SER A 408 17.18 8.18 -1.97
N GLY A 409 16.49 7.60 -2.96
CA GLY A 409 15.31 6.77 -2.72
C GLY A 409 15.60 5.57 -1.82
N ARG A 410 16.74 4.88 -2.04
CA ARG A 410 17.17 3.75 -1.20
C ARG A 410 17.49 4.17 0.22
N ARG A 411 18.15 5.33 0.41
CA ARG A 411 18.42 5.87 1.74
C ARG A 411 17.14 6.15 2.51
N LEU A 412 16.17 6.82 1.88
CA LEU A 412 14.90 7.18 2.54
C LEU A 412 14.20 5.94 3.11
N TRP A 413 14.20 4.84 2.36
CA TRP A 413 13.65 3.56 2.83
C TRP A 413 14.53 2.87 3.87
N ALA A 414 15.86 2.94 3.77
CA ALA A 414 16.75 2.42 4.81
C ALA A 414 16.53 3.12 6.15
N GLU A 415 16.42 4.45 6.16
CA GLU A 415 16.12 5.25 7.35
C GLU A 415 14.73 4.93 7.92
N CYS A 416 13.73 4.72 7.05
CA CYS A 416 12.39 4.26 7.46
C CYS A 416 12.43 2.88 8.15
N VAL A 417 13.19 1.91 7.60
CA VAL A 417 13.34 0.57 8.19
C VAL A 417 14.03 0.66 9.57
N GLU A 418 15.12 1.42 9.67
CA GLU A 418 15.82 1.63 10.95
C GLU A 418 14.90 2.25 12.00
N LEU A 419 14.14 3.29 11.62
CA LEU A 419 13.18 3.96 12.49
C LEU A 419 12.05 3.01 12.94
N GLY A 420 11.56 2.18 12.02
CA GLY A 420 10.59 1.12 12.32
C GLY A 420 11.14 0.06 13.30
N ILE A 421 12.43 -0.28 13.19
CA ILE A 421 13.09 -1.21 14.12
C ILE A 421 13.23 -0.60 15.51
N GLU A 422 13.70 0.65 15.60
CA GLU A 422 13.82 1.36 16.89
C GLU A 422 12.47 1.51 17.58
N SER A 423 11.41 1.76 16.80
CA SER A 423 10.05 1.86 17.34
C SER A 423 9.57 0.53 17.93
N ARG A 424 9.84 -0.60 17.27
CA ARG A 424 9.55 -1.95 17.81
C ARG A 424 10.30 -2.21 19.11
N LYS A 425 11.59 -1.82 19.19
CA LYS A 425 12.38 -1.92 20.43
C LYS A 425 11.81 -1.06 21.55
N ALA A 426 11.42 0.18 21.25
CA ALA A 426 10.81 1.09 22.22
C ALA A 426 9.48 0.55 22.76
N ILE A 427 8.64 -0.05 21.90
CA ILE A 427 7.40 -0.72 22.31
C ILE A 427 7.72 -1.90 23.22
N LEU A 428 8.64 -2.78 22.84
CA LEU A 428 9.03 -3.92 23.68
C LEU A 428 9.57 -3.51 25.06
N ALA A 429 10.28 -2.38 25.13
CA ALA A 429 10.84 -1.86 26.37
C ALA A 429 9.81 -1.19 27.29
N ARG A 430 8.76 -0.56 26.72
CA ARG A 430 7.80 0.27 27.48
C ARG A 430 6.43 -0.36 27.68
N CYS A 431 6.01 -1.23 26.77
CA CYS A 431 4.70 -1.86 26.76
C CYS A 431 4.82 -3.32 27.22
N LYS A 432 3.80 -3.84 27.88
CA LYS A 432 3.70 -5.25 28.31
C LYS A 432 2.66 -6.03 27.52
N LEU A 433 1.53 -5.39 27.23
CA LEU A 433 0.35 -5.94 26.57
C LEU A 433 0.50 -5.89 25.05
N PHE A 434 1.03 -4.79 24.52
CA PHE A 434 1.18 -4.59 23.08
C PHE A 434 2.54 -5.08 22.59
N ARG A 435 2.53 -5.98 21.60
CA ARG A 435 3.76 -6.62 21.08
C ARG A 435 3.86 -6.46 19.57
N PRO A 436 5.02 -6.04 19.04
CA PRO A 436 5.24 -6.05 17.60
C PRO A 436 5.27 -7.49 17.08
N PHE A 437 4.63 -7.73 15.94
CA PHE A 437 4.58 -9.04 15.32
C PHE A 437 5.89 -9.34 14.56
N ILE A 438 6.86 -9.89 15.28
CA ILE A 438 8.21 -10.25 14.82
C ILE A 438 8.67 -11.55 15.53
N PRO A 439 9.69 -12.24 15.00
CA PRO A 439 10.32 -13.35 15.71
C PRO A 439 10.81 -12.91 17.09
N PRO A 440 10.45 -13.61 18.19
CA PRO A 440 10.88 -13.21 19.53
C PRO A 440 12.38 -13.47 19.77
N VAL A 441 12.91 -14.56 19.20
CA VAL A 441 14.29 -15.02 19.32
C VAL A 441 14.81 -15.39 17.94
N VAL A 442 16.01 -14.94 17.62
CA VAL A 442 16.75 -15.31 16.40
C VAL A 442 18.14 -15.75 16.85
N ASP A 443 18.65 -16.87 16.33
CA ASP A 443 19.96 -17.44 16.69
C ASP A 443 20.25 -17.50 18.21
N GLY A 444 19.22 -17.78 19.02
CA GLY A 444 19.32 -17.93 20.48
C GLY A 444 19.36 -16.62 21.28
N LYS A 445 19.17 -15.47 20.65
CA LYS A 445 19.14 -14.14 21.30
C LYS A 445 17.83 -13.40 20.99
N LEU A 446 17.38 -12.56 21.93
CA LEU A 446 16.17 -11.76 21.74
C LEU A 446 16.36 -10.78 20.58
N TRP A 447 15.31 -10.59 19.78
CA TRP A 447 15.34 -9.74 18.59
C TRP A 447 15.82 -8.31 18.89
N GLN A 448 15.32 -7.71 19.98
CA GLN A 448 15.63 -6.33 20.37
C GLN A 448 17.09 -6.13 20.83
N ASP A 449 17.80 -7.21 21.17
CA ASP A 449 19.16 -7.12 21.68
C ASP A 449 20.20 -7.03 20.54
N TYR A 450 19.78 -7.21 19.28
CA TYR A 450 20.65 -7.03 18.10
C TYR A 450 20.80 -5.55 17.72
N PRO A 451 21.96 -5.11 17.21
CA PRO A 451 22.10 -3.77 16.66
C PRO A 451 21.13 -3.51 15.51
N THR A 452 20.56 -2.32 15.44
CA THR A 452 19.55 -1.97 14.43
C THR A 452 20.05 -2.06 13.01
N SER A 453 21.32 -1.73 12.76
CA SER A 453 21.94 -1.90 11.44
C SER A 453 22.03 -3.36 10.99
N VAL A 454 22.16 -4.31 11.92
CA VAL A 454 22.15 -5.75 11.62
C VAL A 454 20.72 -6.20 11.29
N LEU A 455 19.74 -5.78 12.11
CA LEU A 455 18.32 -6.07 11.86
C LEU A 455 17.87 -5.52 10.49
N ALA A 456 18.28 -4.30 10.14
CA ALA A 456 17.89 -3.62 8.90
C ALA A 456 18.51 -4.22 7.61
N SER A 457 19.54 -5.06 7.74
CA SER A 457 20.28 -5.61 6.60
C SER A 457 20.11 -7.12 6.40
N ASP A 458 19.45 -7.82 7.33
CA ASP A 458 19.35 -9.27 7.31
C ASP A 458 17.88 -9.72 7.42
N ARG A 459 17.40 -10.37 6.34
CA ARG A 459 16.02 -10.84 6.21
C ARG A 459 15.62 -11.83 7.29
N ARG A 460 16.56 -12.58 7.87
CA ARG A 460 16.28 -13.63 8.88
C ARG A 460 15.54 -13.08 10.11
N PHE A 461 15.71 -11.80 10.43
CA PHE A 461 15.02 -11.13 11.53
C PHE A 461 13.54 -10.83 11.25
N PHE A 462 13.09 -11.09 10.03
CA PHE A 462 11.72 -10.90 9.58
C PHE A 462 11.13 -12.18 8.93
N SER A 463 11.91 -13.25 8.76
CA SER A 463 11.45 -14.48 8.10
C SER A 463 10.35 -15.20 8.89
N PHE A 464 9.40 -15.81 8.18
CA PHE A 464 8.47 -16.78 8.75
C PHE A 464 9.06 -18.19 8.65
N GLU A 465 9.71 -18.63 9.72
CA GLU A 465 10.29 -19.98 9.79
C GLU A 465 9.20 -21.07 9.86
N PRO A 466 9.24 -22.12 9.00
CA PRO A 466 8.22 -23.16 8.99
C PRO A 466 7.96 -23.78 10.36
N GLY A 467 6.70 -23.78 10.78
CA GLY A 467 6.27 -24.36 12.07
C GLY A 467 6.65 -23.53 13.30
N ALA A 468 7.20 -22.32 13.14
CA ALA A 468 7.47 -21.45 14.28
C ALA A 468 6.15 -20.98 14.92
N LYS A 469 6.04 -21.19 16.23
CA LYS A 469 4.78 -20.97 16.94
C LYS A 469 4.34 -19.51 16.97
N TRP A 470 5.29 -18.58 17.09
CA TRP A 470 5.00 -17.14 17.29
C TRP A 470 4.10 -16.52 16.21
N HIS A 471 4.17 -17.00 14.97
CA HIS A 471 3.36 -16.46 13.88
C HIS A 471 2.06 -17.19 13.64
N GLY A 472 1.91 -18.44 14.12
CA GLY A 472 0.69 -19.25 14.02
C GLY A 472 0.25 -19.65 12.60
N PHE A 473 0.93 -19.20 11.54
CA PHE A 473 0.69 -19.68 10.17
C PHE A 473 1.10 -21.14 9.97
N GLU A 474 0.15 -21.93 9.49
CA GLU A 474 0.35 -23.29 9.02
C GLU A 474 0.58 -23.29 7.50
N GLY A 475 1.29 -24.31 7.00
CA GLY A 475 1.42 -24.54 5.56
C GLY A 475 2.51 -23.73 4.85
N TYR A 476 3.35 -22.98 5.56
CA TYR A 476 4.48 -22.25 4.99
C TYR A 476 5.71 -23.14 4.79
N ALA A 477 6.45 -22.89 3.71
CA ALA A 477 7.76 -23.43 3.42
C ALA A 477 8.87 -22.41 3.74
N ALA A 478 10.11 -22.89 3.84
CA ALA A 478 11.26 -22.04 4.07
C ALA A 478 11.43 -21.02 2.93
N ASP A 479 11.86 -19.80 3.27
CA ASP A 479 12.08 -18.70 2.33
C ASP A 479 10.88 -18.33 1.44
N GLN A 480 9.67 -18.72 1.84
CA GLN A 480 8.43 -18.40 1.11
C GLN A 480 7.89 -17.01 1.46
N TYR A 481 7.97 -16.65 2.75
CA TYR A 481 7.39 -15.43 3.29
C TYR A 481 8.29 -14.76 4.31
N PHE A 482 8.15 -13.44 4.44
CA PHE A 482 8.71 -12.67 5.54
C PHE A 482 7.78 -11.52 5.93
N VAL A 483 7.99 -10.99 7.13
CA VAL A 483 7.30 -9.84 7.71
C VAL A 483 7.78 -8.58 7.01
N ASP A 484 6.83 -7.77 6.57
CA ASP A 484 7.10 -6.45 6.02
C ASP A 484 7.67 -5.50 7.10
N PRO A 485 8.94 -5.06 6.97
CA PRO A 485 9.56 -4.17 7.97
C PRO A 485 8.87 -2.80 8.05
N CYS A 486 8.20 -2.38 6.98
CA CYS A 486 7.50 -1.10 6.86
C CYS A 486 6.01 -1.20 7.24
N LYS A 487 5.57 -2.33 7.80
CA LYS A 487 4.27 -2.47 8.48
C LYS A 487 4.49 -2.69 9.97
N LEU A 488 4.18 -1.67 10.77
CA LEU A 488 4.21 -1.76 12.22
C LEU A 488 2.91 -2.40 12.69
N LEU A 489 2.87 -3.73 12.64
CA LEU A 489 1.76 -4.54 13.12
C LEU A 489 2.00 -4.91 14.60
N LEU A 490 1.02 -4.60 15.45
CA LEU A 490 1.03 -4.95 16.86
C LEU A 490 -0.11 -5.94 17.17
N THR A 491 0.17 -6.95 17.99
CA THR A 491 -0.85 -7.80 18.61
C THR A 491 -1.31 -7.21 19.93
N THR A 492 -2.58 -7.39 20.25
CA THR A 492 -3.16 -7.05 21.56
C THR A 492 -3.54 -8.32 22.33
N PRO A 493 -3.64 -8.27 23.68
CA PRO A 493 -4.06 -9.42 24.48
C PRO A 493 -5.41 -10.00 24.06
N GLY A 494 -5.62 -11.29 24.33
CA GLY A 494 -6.86 -12.02 24.02
C GLY A 494 -6.62 -13.35 23.34
N ILE A 495 -5.46 -13.52 22.70
CA ILE A 495 -5.07 -14.76 22.03
C ILE A 495 -3.61 -15.05 22.40
N ASP A 496 -3.36 -16.25 22.86
CA ASP A 496 -2.01 -16.73 23.14
C ASP A 496 -1.31 -17.08 21.82
N ALA A 497 -0.18 -16.43 21.55
CA ALA A 497 0.51 -16.58 20.27
C ALA A 497 1.11 -17.98 20.05
N GLU A 498 1.42 -18.74 21.11
CA GLU A 498 2.08 -20.04 20.98
C GLU A 498 1.09 -21.20 20.81
N THR A 499 0.00 -21.15 21.55
CA THR A 499 -1.06 -22.16 21.56
C THR A 499 -2.16 -21.84 20.55
N GLY A 500 -2.33 -20.56 20.22
CA GLY A 500 -3.43 -20.05 19.41
C GLY A 500 -4.75 -19.98 20.15
N GLU A 501 -4.82 -20.35 21.43
CA GLU A 501 -6.06 -20.35 22.21
C GLU A 501 -6.45 -18.95 22.71
N TYR A 502 -7.75 -18.77 22.95
CA TYR A 502 -8.23 -17.55 23.60
C TYR A 502 -7.75 -17.51 25.05
N SER A 503 -7.27 -16.35 25.50
CA SER A 503 -6.96 -16.11 26.92
C SER A 503 -8.19 -15.72 27.71
N ASP A 504 -8.15 -15.83 29.04
CA ASP A 504 -9.28 -15.47 29.91
C ASP A 504 -9.68 -14.00 29.81
N PHE A 505 -8.71 -13.11 29.58
CA PHE A 505 -8.92 -11.67 29.36
C PHE A 505 -8.34 -11.25 28.02
N GLY A 506 -9.04 -10.36 27.31
CA GLY A 506 -8.59 -9.80 26.05
C GLY A 506 -8.76 -8.29 25.99
N VAL A 507 -7.96 -7.63 25.15
CA VAL A 507 -8.06 -6.21 24.85
C VAL A 507 -8.30 -6.07 23.34
N PRO A 508 -9.57 -6.00 22.91
CA PRO A 508 -9.89 -5.83 21.50
C PRO A 508 -9.26 -4.57 20.91
N ALA A 509 -8.60 -4.72 19.76
CA ALA A 509 -7.82 -3.65 19.15
C ALA A 509 -8.68 -2.46 18.67
N THR A 510 -9.98 -2.67 18.42
CA THR A 510 -10.91 -1.58 18.12
C THR A 510 -11.02 -0.57 19.27
N ILE A 511 -11.00 -1.03 20.53
CA ILE A 511 -11.04 -0.14 21.71
C ILE A 511 -9.78 0.72 21.75
N LEU A 512 -8.61 0.12 21.54
CA LEU A 512 -7.34 0.84 21.41
C LEU A 512 -7.37 1.83 20.24
N ALA A 513 -7.90 1.44 19.08
CA ALA A 513 -7.99 2.31 17.92
C ALA A 513 -8.89 3.54 18.17
N HIS A 514 -10.00 3.36 18.89
CA HIS A 514 -10.83 4.49 19.33
C HIS A 514 -10.06 5.42 20.27
N TYR A 515 -9.36 4.87 21.27
CA TYR A 515 -8.55 5.66 22.19
C TYR A 515 -7.48 6.48 21.45
N LEU A 516 -6.75 5.85 20.54
CA LEU A 516 -5.71 6.54 19.76
C LEU A 516 -6.30 7.68 18.91
N ARG A 517 -7.46 7.46 18.26
CA ARG A 517 -8.12 8.51 17.45
C ARG A 517 -8.56 9.69 18.30
N GLU A 518 -9.10 9.45 19.50
CA GLU A 518 -9.48 10.52 20.44
C GLU A 518 -8.25 11.30 20.94
N ASN A 519 -7.06 10.70 20.88
CA ASN A 519 -5.78 11.30 21.23
C ASN A 519 -4.92 11.72 20.01
N GLY A 520 -5.56 11.92 18.85
CA GLY A 520 -4.91 12.50 17.67
C GLY A 520 -4.00 11.56 16.88
N ILE A 521 -4.07 10.25 17.12
CA ILE A 521 -3.32 9.22 16.38
C ILE A 521 -4.30 8.36 15.58
N VAL A 522 -4.12 8.32 14.26
CA VAL A 522 -4.98 7.53 13.37
C VAL A 522 -4.25 6.24 12.98
N PRO A 523 -4.66 5.06 13.51
CA PRO A 523 -4.20 3.78 12.99
C PRO A 523 -4.80 3.52 11.61
N GLU A 524 -4.08 2.76 10.78
CA GLU A 524 -4.54 2.38 9.44
C GLU A 524 -5.71 1.38 9.53
N LYS A 525 -5.50 0.33 10.32
CA LYS A 525 -6.47 -0.75 10.53
C LYS A 525 -6.38 -1.25 11.97
N CYS A 526 -7.50 -1.72 12.48
CA CYS A 526 -7.55 -2.62 13.62
C CYS A 526 -8.43 -3.82 13.27
N ASP A 527 -7.96 -5.02 13.57
CA ASP A 527 -8.77 -6.23 13.55
C ASP A 527 -9.27 -6.52 14.98
N LEU A 528 -9.51 -7.79 15.31
CA LEU A 528 -9.98 -8.18 16.64
C LEU A 528 -8.88 -8.00 17.69
N ASN A 529 -7.70 -8.60 17.45
CA ASN A 529 -6.57 -8.59 18.39
C ASN A 529 -5.28 -8.04 17.77
N SER A 530 -5.42 -7.12 16.80
CA SER A 530 -4.27 -6.43 16.20
C SER A 530 -4.58 -5.03 15.71
N ILE A 531 -3.53 -4.22 15.65
CA ILE A 531 -3.57 -2.85 15.14
C ILE A 531 -2.36 -2.59 14.25
N LEU A 532 -2.58 -1.89 13.14
CA LEU A 532 -1.58 -1.66 12.09
C LEU A 532 -1.32 -0.16 11.90
N PHE A 533 -0.03 0.17 11.77
CA PHE A 533 0.45 1.47 11.32
C PHE A 533 1.34 1.29 10.09
N LEU A 534 1.06 2.06 9.03
CA LEU A 534 1.89 2.06 7.83
C LEU A 534 3.08 2.98 8.02
N LEU A 535 4.29 2.47 7.79
CA LEU A 535 5.51 3.25 7.83
C LEU A 535 5.91 3.67 6.42
N THR A 536 6.36 4.91 6.28
CA THR A 536 6.93 5.48 5.06
C THR A 536 8.10 6.40 5.46
N PRO A 537 8.88 6.92 4.50
CA PRO A 537 9.89 7.95 4.81
C PRO A 537 9.34 9.27 5.38
N ALA A 538 8.01 9.43 5.50
CA ALA A 538 7.40 10.57 6.17
C ALA A 538 7.37 10.46 7.71
N GLU A 539 7.73 9.31 8.26
CA GLU A 539 7.74 9.09 9.71
C GLU A 539 8.95 9.78 10.38
N SER A 540 8.76 10.24 11.62
CA SER A 540 9.82 10.85 12.44
C SER A 540 9.94 10.19 13.81
N HIS A 541 11.07 10.40 14.49
CA HIS A 541 11.29 9.89 15.85
C HIS A 541 10.25 10.43 16.84
N GLU A 542 9.89 11.71 16.74
CA GLU A 542 8.91 12.36 17.61
C GLU A 542 7.52 11.76 17.44
N LYS A 543 7.09 11.57 16.19
CA LYS A 543 5.79 10.98 15.87
C LYS A 543 5.66 9.57 16.42
N LEU A 544 6.68 8.74 16.27
CA LEU A 544 6.67 7.37 16.77
C LEU A 544 6.85 7.31 18.30
N ALA A 545 7.64 8.20 18.89
CA ALA A 545 7.73 8.31 20.35
C ALA A 545 6.38 8.68 20.98
N GLN A 546 5.61 9.55 20.33
CA GLN A 546 4.24 9.88 20.76
C GLN A 546 3.33 8.64 20.70
N LEU A 547 3.40 7.85 19.63
CA LEU A 547 2.66 6.57 19.54
C LEU A 547 3.03 5.64 20.70
N VAL A 548 4.32 5.42 20.97
CA VAL A 548 4.75 4.56 22.08
C VAL A 548 4.27 5.08 23.43
N ALA A 549 4.27 6.40 23.64
CA ALA A 549 3.75 7.01 24.87
C ALA A 549 2.24 6.76 25.04
N MET A 550 1.45 6.90 23.97
CA MET A 550 0.01 6.65 24.02
C MET A 550 -0.32 5.17 24.23
N LEU A 551 0.45 4.25 23.64
CA LEU A 551 0.31 2.82 23.91
C LEU A 551 0.54 2.51 25.39
N ALA A 552 1.63 3.01 25.97
CA ALA A 552 1.94 2.82 27.39
C ALA A 552 0.88 3.45 28.31
N GLN A 553 0.37 4.63 27.97
CA GLN A 553 -0.71 5.28 28.72
C GLN A 553 -2.01 4.46 28.67
N PHE A 554 -2.36 3.89 27.52
CA PHE A 554 -3.53 3.03 27.42
C PHE A 554 -3.36 1.74 28.25
N GLU A 555 -2.16 1.15 28.30
CA GLU A 555 -1.89 0.03 29.21
C GLU A 555 -2.11 0.42 30.67
N GLN A 556 -1.70 1.62 31.08
CA GLN A 556 -1.96 2.11 32.43
C GLN A 556 -3.46 2.21 32.72
N HIS A 557 -4.27 2.69 31.77
CA HIS A 557 -5.73 2.72 31.92
C HIS A 557 -6.35 1.31 32.07
N ILE A 558 -5.77 0.30 31.41
CA ILE A 558 -6.18 -1.11 31.56
C ILE A 558 -5.76 -1.67 32.93
N GLU A 559 -4.57 -1.32 33.42
CA GLU A 559 -4.07 -1.73 34.74
C GLU A 559 -4.90 -1.10 35.87
N ASP A 560 -5.27 0.17 35.73
CA ASP A 560 -6.05 0.93 36.73
C ASP A 560 -7.57 0.69 36.66
N ASP A 561 -8.03 -0.07 35.65
CA ASP A 561 -9.45 -0.24 35.29
C ASP A 561 -10.23 1.08 35.22
N SER A 562 -9.66 2.06 34.50
CA SER A 562 -10.21 3.41 34.45
C SER A 562 -11.66 3.45 33.94
N PRO A 563 -12.50 4.40 34.40
CA PRO A 563 -13.85 4.59 33.89
C PRO A 563 -13.86 4.81 32.36
N LEU A 564 -14.78 4.16 31.66
CA LEU A 564 -14.88 4.27 30.20
C LEU A 564 -15.12 5.72 29.75
N ALA A 565 -15.86 6.50 30.53
CA ALA A 565 -16.14 7.90 30.24
C ALA A 565 -14.86 8.78 30.20
N GLU A 566 -13.78 8.35 30.86
CA GLU A 566 -12.48 9.04 30.84
C GLU A 566 -11.63 8.58 29.65
N VAL A 567 -11.66 7.28 29.32
CA VAL A 567 -10.81 6.69 28.27
C VAL A 567 -11.40 6.90 26.87
N LEU A 568 -12.71 6.72 26.71
CA LEU A 568 -13.45 6.82 25.44
C LEU A 568 -14.65 7.77 25.57
N PRO A 569 -14.43 9.07 25.87
CA PRO A 569 -15.52 10.01 26.09
C PRO A 569 -16.45 10.15 24.87
N SER A 570 -15.93 10.05 23.65
CA SER A 570 -16.77 10.17 22.44
C SER A 570 -17.78 9.01 22.32
N VAL A 571 -17.35 7.78 22.61
CA VAL A 571 -18.22 6.60 22.59
C VAL A 571 -19.24 6.69 23.74
N TYR A 572 -18.76 7.03 24.95
CA TYR A 572 -19.61 7.17 26.13
C TYR A 572 -20.71 8.23 25.91
N ASN A 573 -20.36 9.42 25.44
CA ASN A 573 -21.31 10.51 25.22
C ASN A 573 -22.36 10.20 24.13
N LYS A 574 -22.01 9.34 23.17
CA LYS A 574 -22.95 8.88 22.14
C LYS A 574 -23.91 7.82 22.66
N TYR A 575 -23.48 6.97 23.60
CA TYR A 575 -24.28 5.88 24.16
C TYR A 575 -24.30 5.86 25.71
N PRO A 576 -24.69 6.97 26.37
CA PRO A 576 -24.50 7.17 27.81
C PRO A 576 -25.38 6.28 28.68
N VAL A 577 -26.47 5.74 28.12
CA VAL A 577 -27.33 4.77 28.82
C VAL A 577 -26.70 3.36 28.78
N ARG A 578 -26.12 2.98 27.64
CA ARG A 578 -25.56 1.63 27.42
C ARG A 578 -24.28 1.42 28.20
N TYR A 579 -23.44 2.45 28.28
CA TYR A 579 -22.13 2.37 28.93
C TYR A 579 -22.06 3.16 30.23
N ARG A 580 -23.20 3.38 30.89
CA ARG A 580 -23.25 4.02 32.20
C ARG A 580 -22.46 3.19 33.20
N ASP A 581 -21.56 3.82 33.94
CA ASP A 581 -20.73 3.19 34.98
C ASP A 581 -19.82 2.06 34.48
N TYR A 582 -19.60 1.95 33.16
CA TYR A 582 -18.67 0.98 32.59
C TYR A 582 -17.22 1.36 32.90
N THR A 583 -16.41 0.36 33.21
CA THR A 583 -14.95 0.48 33.21
C THR A 583 -14.36 0.00 31.89
N LEU A 584 -13.10 0.35 31.64
CA LEU A 584 -12.40 -0.08 30.44
C LEU A 584 -12.28 -1.62 30.37
N ARG A 585 -11.93 -2.30 31.48
CA ARG A 585 -11.81 -3.77 31.46
C ARG A 585 -13.13 -4.47 31.28
N GLN A 586 -14.23 -3.93 31.80
CA GLN A 586 -15.57 -4.47 31.58
C GLN A 586 -15.92 -4.50 30.09
N LEU A 587 -15.70 -3.38 29.39
CA LEU A 587 -15.93 -3.32 27.95
C LEU A 587 -14.99 -4.27 27.18
N CYS A 588 -13.70 -4.30 27.54
CA CYS A 588 -12.73 -5.20 26.94
C CYS A 588 -13.14 -6.66 27.09
N GLN A 589 -13.54 -7.08 28.29
CA GLN A 589 -13.96 -8.45 28.57
C GLN A 589 -15.26 -8.81 27.85
N GLU A 590 -16.27 -7.93 27.88
CA GLU A 590 -17.55 -8.18 27.20
C GLU A 590 -17.37 -8.41 25.69
N MET A 591 -16.55 -7.58 25.04
CA MET A 591 -16.26 -7.72 23.62
C MET A 591 -15.38 -8.94 23.33
N HIS A 592 -14.44 -9.26 24.20
CA HIS A 592 -13.63 -10.48 24.11
C HIS A 592 -14.50 -11.74 24.22
N ASP A 593 -15.35 -11.83 25.24
CA ASP A 593 -16.26 -12.97 25.48
C ASP A 593 -17.23 -13.17 24.31
N LEU A 594 -17.67 -12.08 23.68
CA LEU A 594 -18.47 -12.17 22.46
C LEU A 594 -17.70 -12.90 21.35
N TYR A 595 -16.46 -12.51 21.06
CA TYR A 595 -15.66 -13.15 20.02
C TYR A 595 -15.32 -14.60 20.35
N VAL A 596 -15.08 -14.91 21.62
CA VAL A 596 -14.90 -16.28 22.11
C VAL A 596 -16.18 -17.10 21.89
N SER A 597 -17.35 -16.58 22.24
CA SER A 597 -18.62 -17.32 22.16
C SER A 597 -19.02 -17.77 20.75
N PHE A 598 -18.48 -17.09 19.72
CA PHE A 598 -18.72 -17.40 18.31
C PHE A 598 -17.53 -18.10 17.63
N ASP A 599 -16.44 -18.38 18.35
CA ASP A 599 -15.18 -18.92 17.82
C ASP A 599 -14.69 -18.14 16.60
N VAL A 600 -14.68 -16.80 16.71
CA VAL A 600 -14.50 -15.92 15.55
C VAL A 600 -13.18 -16.16 14.82
N LYS A 601 -12.10 -16.47 15.57
CA LYS A 601 -10.80 -16.88 15.04
C LYS A 601 -10.91 -18.06 14.07
N ASP A 602 -11.62 -19.11 14.48
CA ASP A 602 -11.72 -20.34 13.68
C ASP A 602 -12.63 -20.14 12.48
N LEU A 603 -13.66 -19.30 12.61
CA LEU A 603 -14.47 -18.86 11.48
C LEU A 603 -13.62 -18.08 10.46
N GLN A 604 -12.80 -17.13 10.91
CA GLN A 604 -11.88 -16.39 10.05
C GLN A 604 -10.91 -17.32 9.33
N LYS A 605 -10.35 -18.33 10.00
CA LYS A 605 -9.50 -19.34 9.35
C LYS A 605 -10.29 -20.14 8.33
N ALA A 606 -11.41 -20.73 8.73
CA ALA A 606 -12.21 -21.62 7.88
C ALA A 606 -12.68 -20.94 6.57
N MET A 607 -13.06 -19.66 6.60
CA MET A 607 -13.48 -18.94 5.39
C MET A 607 -12.42 -18.90 4.27
N PHE A 608 -11.14 -19.10 4.59
CA PHE A 608 -10.03 -19.07 3.64
C PHE A 608 -9.39 -20.44 3.39
N ARG A 609 -9.97 -21.52 3.93
CA ARG A 609 -9.55 -22.90 3.67
C ARG A 609 -10.44 -23.55 2.62
N GLN A 610 -9.83 -24.31 1.72
CA GLN A 610 -10.48 -24.97 0.59
C GLN A 610 -11.67 -25.84 1.03
N GLN A 611 -11.48 -26.61 2.11
CA GLN A 611 -12.50 -27.49 2.69
C GLN A 611 -13.77 -26.78 3.18
N SER A 612 -13.74 -25.45 3.29
CA SER A 612 -14.81 -24.63 3.84
C SER A 612 -15.20 -23.47 2.92
N PHE A 613 -14.68 -23.44 1.69
CA PHE A 613 -15.10 -22.48 0.69
C PHE A 613 -16.60 -22.65 0.37
N PRO A 614 -17.32 -21.53 0.17
CA PRO A 614 -18.63 -21.56 -0.46
C PRO A 614 -18.60 -22.31 -1.80
N SER A 615 -19.58 -23.18 -2.03
CA SER A 615 -19.69 -23.90 -3.30
C SER A 615 -19.96 -22.95 -4.46
N VAL A 616 -19.15 -23.01 -5.51
CA VAL A 616 -19.36 -22.27 -6.76
C VAL A 616 -20.37 -23.02 -7.63
N VAL A 617 -21.55 -22.45 -7.85
CA VAL A 617 -22.62 -23.08 -8.65
C VAL A 617 -23.01 -22.28 -9.90
N MET A 618 -22.57 -21.03 -9.98
CA MET A 618 -22.81 -20.14 -11.11
C MET A 618 -21.57 -19.28 -11.39
N ASN A 619 -21.29 -18.98 -12.66
CA ASN A 619 -20.22 -18.05 -13.00
C ASN A 619 -20.53 -16.65 -12.45
N PRO A 620 -19.56 -15.92 -11.84
CA PRO A 620 -19.81 -14.61 -11.26
C PRO A 620 -20.39 -13.56 -12.22
N GLN A 621 -20.04 -13.63 -13.51
CA GLN A 621 -20.61 -12.75 -14.54
C GLN A 621 -22.11 -13.04 -14.77
N ASP A 622 -22.52 -14.30 -14.68
CA ASP A 622 -23.92 -14.71 -14.86
C ASP A 622 -24.76 -14.30 -13.65
N ALA A 623 -24.24 -14.52 -12.43
CA ALA A 623 -24.87 -14.07 -11.19
C ALA A 623 -25.04 -12.55 -11.17
N HIS A 624 -24.00 -11.81 -11.59
CA HIS A 624 -24.08 -10.35 -11.73
C HIS A 624 -25.11 -9.93 -12.79
N SER A 625 -25.20 -10.63 -13.91
CA SER A 625 -26.20 -10.33 -14.95
C SER A 625 -27.63 -10.54 -14.43
N ALA A 626 -27.87 -11.61 -13.66
CA ALA A 626 -29.16 -11.86 -13.01
C ALA A 626 -29.50 -10.77 -11.98
N TYR A 627 -28.52 -10.34 -11.17
CA TYR A 627 -28.67 -9.21 -10.26
C TYR A 627 -29.12 -7.94 -10.98
N ILE A 628 -28.44 -7.55 -12.06
CA ILE A 628 -28.78 -6.34 -12.84
C ILE A 628 -30.17 -6.44 -13.49
N ARG A 629 -30.63 -7.65 -13.82
CA ARG A 629 -31.99 -7.89 -14.33
C ARG A 629 -33.08 -7.86 -13.25
N GLY A 630 -32.72 -7.77 -11.97
CA GLY A 630 -33.67 -7.84 -10.86
C GLY A 630 -34.20 -9.26 -10.60
N GLU A 631 -33.48 -10.28 -11.06
CA GLU A 631 -33.78 -11.72 -10.83
C GLU A 631 -33.32 -12.17 -9.43
N VAL A 632 -33.49 -11.27 -8.45
CA VAL A 632 -32.98 -11.41 -7.08
C VAL A 632 -34.03 -11.08 -6.05
N GLU A 633 -33.85 -11.60 -4.85
CA GLU A 633 -34.57 -11.19 -3.67
C GLU A 633 -33.62 -10.87 -2.53
N LEU A 634 -34.02 -9.95 -1.66
CA LEU A 634 -33.27 -9.56 -0.47
C LEU A 634 -33.73 -10.46 0.69
N VAL A 635 -32.84 -11.26 1.24
CA VAL A 635 -33.15 -12.20 2.33
C VAL A 635 -32.26 -11.92 3.53
N ARG A 636 -32.74 -12.25 4.72
CA ARG A 636 -31.91 -12.16 5.93
C ARG A 636 -30.76 -13.17 5.81
N ILE A 637 -29.55 -12.79 6.21
CA ILE A 637 -28.37 -13.67 6.13
C ILE A 637 -28.57 -14.97 6.91
N ARG A 638 -29.32 -14.93 8.01
CA ARG A 638 -29.74 -16.13 8.76
C ARG A 638 -30.51 -17.14 7.89
N ASP A 639 -31.31 -16.65 6.94
CA ASP A 639 -32.21 -17.45 6.11
C ASP A 639 -31.63 -17.66 4.69
N ALA A 640 -30.40 -17.22 4.44
CA ALA A 640 -29.72 -17.32 3.15
C ALA A 640 -29.05 -18.68 2.91
N GLU A 641 -29.03 -19.59 3.88
CA GLU A 641 -28.36 -20.89 3.75
C GLU A 641 -28.87 -21.67 2.52
N GLY A 642 -27.95 -22.16 1.71
CA GLY A 642 -28.27 -22.88 0.47
C GLY A 642 -28.69 -22.00 -0.71
N ARG A 643 -28.74 -20.66 -0.53
CA ARG A 643 -29.10 -19.70 -1.59
C ARG A 643 -27.87 -19.17 -2.32
N ILE A 644 -28.00 -18.91 -3.62
CA ILE A 644 -26.91 -18.38 -4.45
C ILE A 644 -26.79 -16.88 -4.21
N ALA A 645 -25.62 -16.43 -3.75
CA ALA A 645 -25.32 -15.02 -3.58
C ALA A 645 -25.33 -14.30 -4.94
N ALA A 646 -26.09 -13.22 -5.02
CA ALA A 646 -26.13 -12.37 -6.21
C ALA A 646 -25.05 -11.27 -6.19
N GLU A 647 -24.52 -10.98 -5.01
CA GLU A 647 -23.49 -9.98 -4.76
C GLU A 647 -22.38 -10.56 -3.89
N GLY A 648 -21.23 -9.91 -3.90
CA GLY A 648 -20.11 -10.31 -3.08
C GLY A 648 -20.20 -9.77 -1.65
N ALA A 649 -20.00 -10.61 -0.65
CA ALA A 649 -20.05 -10.23 0.77
C ALA A 649 -18.64 -10.01 1.33
N LEU A 650 -18.38 -8.80 1.84
CA LEU A 650 -17.06 -8.37 2.32
C LEU A 650 -17.19 -7.74 3.72
N PRO A 651 -16.72 -8.42 4.78
CA PRO A 651 -16.64 -7.88 6.12
C PRO A 651 -15.26 -7.30 6.45
N TYR A 652 -15.18 -6.38 7.41
CA TYR A 652 -13.93 -5.92 8.02
C TYR A 652 -13.86 -6.28 9.50
N PRO A 653 -12.88 -7.08 9.94
CA PRO A 653 -11.91 -7.85 9.13
C PRO A 653 -12.56 -9.00 8.31
N PRO A 654 -11.85 -9.57 7.31
CA PRO A 654 -10.50 -9.22 6.86
C PRO A 654 -10.44 -8.17 5.74
N GLY A 655 -11.56 -7.70 5.22
CA GLY A 655 -11.58 -6.70 4.15
C GLY A 655 -11.40 -7.28 2.75
N VAL A 656 -11.69 -8.58 2.57
CA VAL A 656 -11.70 -9.28 1.28
C VAL A 656 -13.02 -10.06 1.13
N LEU A 657 -13.36 -10.46 -0.09
CA LEU A 657 -14.62 -11.16 -0.34
C LEU A 657 -14.62 -12.54 0.32
N CYS A 658 -15.61 -12.79 1.16
CA CYS A 658 -15.83 -14.09 1.80
C CYS A 658 -16.85 -14.94 1.01
N VAL A 659 -17.82 -14.28 0.37
CA VAL A 659 -18.71 -14.87 -0.63
C VAL A 659 -18.58 -14.07 -1.92
N VAL A 660 -18.44 -14.76 -3.06
CA VAL A 660 -18.39 -14.18 -4.41
C VAL A 660 -19.74 -14.41 -5.10
N PRO A 661 -20.22 -13.49 -5.96
CA PRO A 661 -21.45 -13.74 -6.73
C PRO A 661 -21.40 -15.10 -7.44
N GLY A 662 -22.48 -15.88 -7.32
CA GLY A 662 -22.56 -17.24 -7.87
C GLY A 662 -22.11 -18.35 -6.91
N GLU A 663 -21.55 -18.00 -5.74
CA GLU A 663 -21.32 -18.92 -4.63
C GLU A 663 -22.58 -19.07 -3.76
N VAL A 664 -22.67 -20.18 -3.03
CA VAL A 664 -23.80 -20.49 -2.14
C VAL A 664 -23.53 -20.05 -0.70
N TRP A 665 -24.45 -19.32 -0.09
CA TRP A 665 -24.39 -18.96 1.32
C TRP A 665 -24.49 -20.19 2.23
N GLY A 666 -23.64 -20.25 3.25
CA GLY A 666 -23.59 -21.35 4.20
C GLY A 666 -22.33 -21.35 5.07
N GLY A 667 -22.20 -22.37 5.90
CA GLY A 667 -20.94 -22.73 6.57
C GLY A 667 -20.30 -21.62 7.40
N ALA A 668 -18.97 -21.57 7.37
CA ALA A 668 -18.17 -20.63 8.17
C ALA A 668 -18.49 -19.16 7.84
N VAL A 669 -18.71 -18.84 6.56
CA VAL A 669 -18.95 -17.46 6.14
C VAL A 669 -20.26 -16.94 6.71
N GLN A 670 -21.35 -17.68 6.56
CA GLN A 670 -22.65 -17.26 7.11
C GLN A 670 -22.59 -17.12 8.64
N ARG A 671 -21.96 -18.07 9.34
CA ARG A 671 -21.76 -18.00 10.80
C ARG A 671 -20.96 -16.77 11.22
N TYR A 672 -19.92 -16.41 10.47
CA TYR A 672 -19.13 -15.21 10.74
C TYR A 672 -19.98 -13.94 10.63
N PHE A 673 -20.76 -13.78 9.56
CA PHE A 673 -21.66 -12.62 9.43
C PHE A 673 -22.73 -12.57 10.54
N LEU A 674 -23.22 -13.72 11.02
CA LEU A 674 -24.13 -13.75 12.16
C LEU A 674 -23.46 -13.33 13.48
N ALA A 675 -22.18 -13.66 13.69
CA ALA A 675 -21.41 -13.15 14.81
C ALA A 675 -21.24 -11.62 14.74
N LEU A 676 -21.01 -11.08 13.53
CA LEU A 676 -20.94 -9.64 13.31
C LEU A 676 -22.31 -8.95 13.54
N GLU A 677 -23.43 -9.58 13.14
CA GLU A 677 -24.79 -9.09 13.45
C GLU A 677 -24.98 -8.92 14.96
N GLU A 678 -24.54 -9.91 15.76
CA GLU A 678 -24.67 -9.85 17.22
C GLU A 678 -23.82 -8.74 17.81
N GLY A 679 -22.56 -8.59 17.35
CA GLY A 679 -21.68 -7.51 17.78
C GLY A 679 -22.22 -6.11 17.49
N VAL A 680 -22.87 -5.91 16.34
CA VAL A 680 -23.53 -4.63 16.01
C VAL A 680 -24.62 -4.27 17.03
N ASN A 681 -25.33 -5.27 17.56
CA ASN A 681 -26.41 -5.05 18.52
C ASN A 681 -25.92 -4.88 19.96
N LEU A 682 -24.92 -5.66 20.39
CA LEU A 682 -24.44 -5.66 21.78
C LEU A 682 -23.45 -4.53 22.08
N LEU A 683 -22.66 -4.11 21.08
CA LEU A 683 -21.51 -3.21 21.23
C LEU A 683 -21.66 -1.95 20.35
N PRO A 684 -22.69 -1.11 20.57
CA PRO A 684 -22.91 0.09 19.76
C PRO A 684 -21.71 1.04 19.84
N GLY A 685 -21.22 1.49 18.69
CA GLY A 685 -19.99 2.29 18.59
C GLY A 685 -18.77 1.50 18.10
N PHE A 686 -18.84 0.17 18.09
CA PHE A 686 -17.77 -0.73 17.63
C PHE A 686 -18.19 -1.61 16.45
N SER A 687 -19.19 -1.16 15.68
CA SER A 687 -19.74 -1.92 14.56
C SER A 687 -18.70 -2.09 13.44
N PRO A 688 -18.49 -3.32 12.93
CA PRO A 688 -17.61 -3.58 11.80
C PRO A 688 -18.16 -2.96 10.52
N GLU A 689 -17.28 -2.66 9.58
CA GLU A 689 -17.69 -2.28 8.23
C GLU A 689 -18.10 -3.52 7.44
N LEU A 690 -19.26 -3.45 6.77
CA LEU A 690 -19.82 -4.52 5.95
C LEU A 690 -20.16 -3.96 4.55
N GLN A 691 -19.77 -4.68 3.51
CA GLN A 691 -20.10 -4.37 2.11
C GLN A 691 -20.76 -5.58 1.44
N GLY A 692 -21.74 -5.31 0.56
CA GLY A 692 -22.56 -6.36 -0.08
C GLY A 692 -23.54 -7.06 0.85
N VAL A 693 -23.67 -6.55 2.08
CA VAL A 693 -24.65 -6.96 3.08
C VAL A 693 -25.25 -5.68 3.67
N TYR A 694 -26.56 -5.68 3.89
CA TYR A 694 -27.34 -4.51 4.27
C TYR A 694 -27.84 -4.67 5.70
N SER A 695 -27.69 -3.61 6.50
CA SER A 695 -28.17 -3.59 7.88
C SER A 695 -29.51 -2.88 7.97
N GLU A 696 -30.57 -3.61 8.29
CA GLU A 696 -31.92 -3.08 8.51
C GLU A 696 -32.29 -3.16 9.99
N THR A 697 -33.09 -2.21 10.47
CA THR A 697 -33.63 -2.25 11.84
C THR A 697 -34.98 -2.94 11.81
N ASP A 698 -35.12 -4.04 12.58
CA ASP A 698 -36.41 -4.73 12.72
C ASP A 698 -37.38 -3.99 13.65
N ALA A 699 -38.62 -4.48 13.74
CA ALA A 699 -39.67 -3.88 14.56
C ALA A 699 -39.34 -3.80 16.07
N ASN A 700 -38.37 -4.59 16.55
CA ASN A 700 -37.91 -4.58 17.94
C ASN A 700 -36.70 -3.65 18.14
N GLY A 701 -36.28 -2.91 17.11
CA GLY A 701 -35.12 -2.02 17.17
C GLY A 701 -33.77 -2.73 16.97
N MET A 702 -33.76 -4.02 16.64
CA MET A 702 -32.54 -4.79 16.45
C MET A 702 -32.03 -4.64 15.01
N LYS A 703 -30.72 -4.51 14.84
CA LYS A 703 -30.06 -4.55 13.54
C LYS A 703 -29.97 -5.98 13.03
N ARG A 704 -30.40 -6.18 11.79
CA ARG A 704 -30.44 -7.46 11.08
C ARG A 704 -29.69 -7.32 9.76
N LEU A 705 -28.93 -8.33 9.39
CA LEU A 705 -28.16 -8.37 8.16
C LEU A 705 -28.93 -9.06 7.05
N TYR A 706 -28.94 -8.46 5.86
CA TYR A 706 -29.60 -8.94 4.66
C TYR A 706 -28.64 -8.98 3.47
N GLY A 707 -28.84 -9.89 2.53
CA GLY A 707 -28.06 -9.99 1.30
C GLY A 707 -28.93 -10.37 0.12
N TYR A 708 -28.57 -9.91 -1.07
CA TYR A 708 -29.27 -10.32 -2.29
C TYR A 708 -28.86 -11.72 -2.70
N VAL A 709 -29.87 -12.55 -2.97
CA VAL A 709 -29.73 -13.91 -3.49
C VAL A 709 -30.53 -14.06 -4.78
N LEU A 710 -30.16 -15.03 -5.62
CA LEU A 710 -30.93 -15.36 -6.82
C LEU A 710 -32.29 -15.99 -6.44
N LYS A 711 -33.32 -15.65 -7.21
CA LYS A 711 -34.69 -16.18 -7.06
C LYS A 711 -34.81 -17.66 -7.42
#